data_AF-A0A1R3I953-F1
#
_entry.id   AF-A0A1R3I953-F1
#
_cell.length_a   1.000
_cell.length_b   1.000
_cell.length_c   1.000
_cell.angle_alpha   90.00
_cell.angle_beta   90.00
_cell.angle_gamma   90.00
#
_symmetry.space_group_name_H-M   'P 1'
#
loop_
_entity.id
_entity.type
_entity.pdbx_description
1 polymer ?
#
loop_
_entity_poly.entity_id
_entity_poly.type
_entity_poly.pdbx_seq_one_letter_code
_entity_poly.pdbx_strand_id
1 'polypeptide(L)'
;MDGTLVRGRSSFPYFALVAFEVGGILRLLFLLLTSPIAGILYYFISESAGIRVLVFATFVGMKVSDIESVARAVLPKFYSVDLHPETWRVFSSCGKRCVLTANPRVMVEPFLKDYLGADLVIGTEIHVIGGRASGLVETPGILVGKNKADALDKAFKDDPTVPDIALGDRKTDFPFMKLCKEKYVVPKKPEVKAVSLDKLPKPVIFHDGRLVQKPTPLMALIIVLWIPVGFLLACLRIAAGTLLPMPLVYYAFWALGVRVYIKGTPPPPAKKSIGQSGVLFICSHRTLLDPIFLSTALGRPIPAVTYSLSRLSEFISPIRTVRLSRDRATDASMIKKLLEEGDLVICPEGTTCREPFLLRFSALFAELTDELVPVAMANRMSMFHGTTARGWKGMDPFYFFMNPSPAYEVTFLNKLPYELSCSAGKSSHEVANYIQRMIASSLSYECTSFTRKDKYRALAGNDGTVVEKPKLSPNKIEANQGVFLMDSRCFLGFFLLIFLHLCLVSAEINGSVIKMKRGTSSVPFDPTRVTQLSWHPRAFIYKGFLSSDECDHLITLAKDKLEKSMVADNESGQSIESEVRTSSGMFLQKAQDEVVADIEARISAWTFLPVENGESMQILHYEHGQKYEPHFDYFHDKANQELGGHRIATVLMYLSDVESGGETVFPNSEGKLAQPKDDSWSDCAKNGYAVKPRKGDALLFFSLHPDATTDANSLHGSCPVIKGEKWSATKWIHVRSFDKLERRSANGDCVDENENCAMWAKAGECEKNSAYMVGSEESFGYCRKSCNACSS
;
A
#
# COMPACT_ATOMS: atom_id res chain seq x y z
N MET A 1 22.53 9.16 -4.03
CA MET A 1 21.15 8.73 -4.32
C MET A 1 20.71 7.64 -3.34
N ASP A 2 21.22 6.41 -3.44
CA ASP A 2 20.89 5.31 -2.51
C ASP A 2 21.38 5.62 -1.10
N GLY A 3 20.53 5.44 -0.10
CA GLY A 3 20.81 5.79 1.30
C GLY A 3 20.69 7.27 1.63
N THR A 4 20.56 8.14 0.62
CA THR A 4 20.47 9.60 0.78
C THR A 4 19.11 10.11 0.36
N LEU A 5 18.81 10.15 -0.94
CA LEU A 5 17.50 10.56 -1.47
C LEU A 5 16.49 9.42 -1.38
N VAL A 6 16.97 8.20 -1.56
CA VAL A 6 16.19 6.97 -1.42
C VAL A 6 16.59 6.30 -0.11
N ARG A 7 15.63 5.79 0.67
CA ARG A 7 15.88 5.19 1.99
C ARG A 7 16.79 3.96 1.92
N GLY A 8 16.55 3.10 0.93
CA GLY A 8 17.35 1.90 0.71
C GLY A 8 18.81 2.22 0.36
N ARG A 9 19.76 1.67 1.12
CA ARG A 9 21.22 1.76 0.82
C ARG A 9 21.69 0.73 -0.21
N SER A 10 20.89 -0.31 -0.45
CA SER A 10 21.22 -1.33 -1.43
C SER A 10 20.61 -0.98 -2.79
N SER A 11 21.46 -0.90 -3.80
CA SER A 11 21.04 -0.72 -5.19
C SER A 11 20.53 -2.02 -5.83
N PHE A 12 20.82 -3.19 -5.24
CA PHE A 12 20.49 -4.51 -5.80
C PHE A 12 19.06 -4.60 -6.34
N PRO A 13 18.00 -4.15 -5.62
CA PRO A 13 16.64 -4.31 -6.12
C PRO A 13 16.37 -3.57 -7.44
N TYR A 14 17.04 -2.44 -7.68
CA TYR A 14 16.90 -1.68 -8.92
C TYR A 14 17.64 -2.35 -10.08
N PHE A 15 18.81 -2.94 -9.83
CA PHE A 15 19.49 -3.79 -10.80
C PHE A 15 18.68 -5.05 -11.11
N ALA A 16 18.07 -5.67 -10.09
CA ALA A 16 17.21 -6.85 -10.24
C ALA A 16 15.96 -6.56 -11.06
N LEU A 17 15.35 -5.37 -10.91
CA LEU A 17 14.27 -4.92 -11.78
C LEU A 17 14.72 -4.85 -13.24
N VAL A 18 15.86 -4.23 -13.54
CA VAL A 18 16.37 -4.17 -14.93
C VAL A 18 16.71 -5.56 -15.47
N ALA A 19 17.38 -6.38 -14.65
CA ALA A 19 17.73 -7.76 -15.00
C ALA A 19 16.48 -8.57 -15.38
N PHE A 20 15.41 -8.48 -14.59
CA PHE A 20 14.17 -9.20 -14.83
C PHE A 20 13.39 -8.67 -16.04
N GLU A 21 13.22 -7.35 -16.15
CA GLU A 21 12.38 -6.75 -17.20
C GLU A 21 13.01 -6.83 -18.60
N VAL A 22 14.34 -6.72 -18.70
CA VAL A 22 15.05 -6.80 -19.99
C VAL A 22 15.57 -8.22 -20.27
N GLY A 23 16.20 -8.84 -19.26
CA GLY A 23 16.89 -10.12 -19.42
C GLY A 23 16.08 -11.35 -18.97
N GLY A 24 14.88 -11.15 -18.41
CA GLY A 24 14.02 -12.22 -17.93
C GLY A 24 14.55 -12.90 -16.65
N ILE A 25 13.94 -14.04 -16.33
CA ILE A 25 14.25 -14.81 -15.12
C ILE A 25 15.69 -15.31 -15.07
N LEU A 26 16.28 -15.69 -16.21
CA LEU A 26 17.64 -16.23 -16.26
C LEU A 26 18.68 -15.17 -15.88
N ARG A 27 18.48 -13.93 -16.33
CA ARG A 27 19.34 -12.80 -15.97
C ARG A 27 19.17 -12.42 -14.49
N LEU A 28 17.93 -12.43 -13.98
CA LEU A 28 17.68 -12.23 -12.56
C LEU A 28 18.38 -13.29 -11.70
N LEU A 29 18.32 -14.56 -12.10
CA LEU A 29 19.03 -15.66 -11.44
C LEU A 29 20.54 -15.44 -11.48
N PHE A 30 21.11 -15.05 -12.62
CA PHE A 30 22.53 -14.75 -12.74
C PHE A 30 22.96 -13.61 -11.81
N LEU A 31 22.19 -12.53 -11.74
CA LEU A 31 22.43 -11.43 -10.80
C LEU A 31 22.34 -11.89 -9.34
N LEU A 32 21.36 -12.74 -9.03
CA LEU A 32 21.18 -13.25 -7.67
C LEU A 32 22.36 -14.14 -7.24
N LEU A 33 22.82 -15.04 -8.11
CA LEU A 33 23.96 -15.92 -7.84
C LEU A 33 25.29 -15.15 -7.71
N THR A 34 25.44 -14.04 -8.42
CA THR A 34 26.62 -13.17 -8.33
C THR A 34 26.54 -12.17 -7.17
N SER A 35 25.37 -11.98 -6.56
CA SER A 35 25.17 -11.00 -5.47
C SER A 35 25.99 -11.25 -4.19
N PRO A 36 26.27 -12.49 -3.75
CA PRO A 36 27.14 -12.71 -2.59
C PRO A 36 28.58 -12.26 -2.88
N ILE A 37 29.08 -12.55 -4.09
CA ILE A 37 30.40 -12.10 -4.55
C ILE A 37 30.44 -10.57 -4.61
N ALA A 38 29.42 -9.94 -5.18
CA ALA A 38 29.30 -8.48 -5.20
C ALA A 38 29.30 -7.88 -3.79
N GLY A 39 28.61 -8.51 -2.84
CA GLY A 39 28.60 -8.13 -1.42
C GLY A 39 29.97 -8.26 -0.76
N ILE A 40 30.66 -9.39 -0.96
CA ILE A 40 32.02 -9.61 -0.43
C ILE A 40 32.97 -8.53 -0.97
N LEU A 41 32.96 -8.29 -2.29
CA LEU A 41 33.79 -7.25 -2.90
C LEU A 41 33.43 -5.85 -2.37
N TYR A 42 32.14 -5.56 -2.20
CA TYR A 42 31.66 -4.27 -1.70
C TYR A 42 32.17 -3.96 -0.29
N TYR A 43 32.07 -4.93 0.63
CA TYR A 43 32.38 -4.72 2.06
C TYR A 43 33.85 -4.96 2.41
N PHE A 44 34.53 -5.91 1.75
CA PHE A 44 35.90 -6.30 2.09
C PHE A 44 36.97 -5.72 1.15
N ILE A 45 36.63 -5.30 -0.07
CA ILE A 45 37.59 -4.75 -1.03
C ILE A 45 37.32 -3.27 -1.32
N SER A 46 36.24 -2.97 -2.03
CA SER A 46 35.80 -1.61 -2.29
C SER A 46 34.36 -1.56 -2.79
N GLU A 47 33.64 -0.49 -2.43
CA GLU A 47 32.30 -0.19 -2.94
C GLU A 47 32.26 -0.22 -4.49
N SER A 48 33.31 0.29 -5.14
CA SER A 48 33.45 0.28 -6.61
C SER A 48 33.49 -1.13 -7.20
N ALA A 49 34.24 -2.06 -6.58
CA ALA A 49 34.36 -3.43 -7.07
C ALA A 49 33.02 -4.18 -7.00
N GLY A 50 32.27 -4.04 -5.90
CA GLY A 50 30.95 -4.65 -5.79
C GLY A 50 29.95 -4.12 -6.83
N ILE A 51 29.93 -2.81 -7.07
CA ILE A 51 29.03 -2.19 -8.06
C ILE A 51 29.41 -2.63 -9.49
N ARG A 52 30.70 -2.80 -9.82
CA ARG A 52 31.12 -3.32 -11.14
C ARG A 52 30.53 -4.70 -11.41
N VAL A 53 30.48 -5.59 -10.41
CA VAL A 53 29.85 -6.92 -10.56
C VAL A 53 28.35 -6.78 -10.82
N LEU A 54 27.65 -5.91 -10.09
CA LEU A 54 26.21 -5.68 -10.33
C LEU A 54 25.94 -5.12 -11.73
N VAL A 55 26.77 -4.17 -12.19
CA VAL A 55 26.69 -3.61 -13.54
C VAL A 55 26.92 -4.69 -14.58
N PHE A 56 27.98 -5.48 -14.45
CA PHE A 56 28.27 -6.56 -15.39
C PHE A 56 27.14 -7.59 -15.44
N ALA A 57 26.73 -8.10 -14.27
CA ALA A 57 25.71 -9.14 -14.17
C ALA A 57 24.35 -8.71 -14.74
N THR A 58 24.04 -7.42 -14.63
CA THR A 58 22.78 -6.85 -15.12
C THR A 58 22.85 -6.54 -16.61
N PHE A 59 23.89 -5.81 -17.06
CA PHE A 59 23.86 -5.13 -18.35
C PHE A 59 24.55 -5.84 -19.50
N VAL A 60 25.43 -6.81 -19.24
CA VAL A 60 26.23 -7.43 -20.32
C VAL A 60 25.35 -7.98 -21.44
N GLY A 61 25.56 -7.47 -22.64
CA GLY A 61 24.83 -7.87 -23.84
C GLY A 61 23.42 -7.28 -23.98
N MET A 62 22.93 -6.45 -23.07
CA MET A 62 21.62 -5.80 -23.21
C MET A 62 21.65 -4.66 -24.24
N LYS A 63 20.54 -4.43 -24.95
CA LYS A 63 20.41 -3.23 -25.79
C LYS A 63 20.19 -2.00 -24.91
N VAL A 64 20.87 -0.91 -25.23
CA VAL A 64 20.76 0.34 -24.46
C VAL A 64 19.33 0.90 -24.53
N SER A 65 18.67 0.80 -25.68
CA SER A 65 17.27 1.21 -25.84
C SER A 65 16.31 0.51 -24.87
N ASP A 66 16.57 -0.77 -24.56
CA ASP A 66 15.71 -1.55 -23.68
C ASP A 66 15.95 -1.16 -22.20
N ILE A 67 17.21 -0.88 -21.85
CA ILE A 67 17.60 -0.34 -20.53
C ILE A 67 16.93 1.01 -20.28
N GLU A 68 17.08 1.96 -21.22
CA GLU A 68 16.46 3.29 -21.16
C GLU A 68 14.94 3.20 -21.04
N SER A 69 14.34 2.27 -21.78
CA SER A 69 12.92 2.02 -21.72
C SER A 69 12.50 1.58 -20.31
N VAL A 70 13.18 0.61 -19.70
CA VAL A 70 12.90 0.17 -18.32
C VAL A 70 13.17 1.26 -17.30
N ALA A 71 14.21 2.07 -17.50
CA ALA A 71 14.52 3.20 -16.63
C ALA A 71 13.44 4.29 -16.63
N ARG A 72 12.78 4.53 -17.77
CA ARG A 72 11.64 5.46 -17.87
C ARG A 72 10.33 4.87 -17.36
N ALA A 73 10.08 3.59 -17.60
CA ALA A 73 8.76 3.02 -17.45
C ALA A 73 8.58 2.16 -16.19
N VAL A 74 9.64 1.63 -15.59
CA VAL A 74 9.55 0.71 -14.43
C VAL A 74 10.12 1.34 -13.18
N LEU A 75 11.37 1.80 -13.24
CA LEU A 75 12.12 2.25 -12.08
C LEU A 75 11.48 3.45 -11.33
N PRO A 76 10.81 4.43 -11.98
CA PRO A 76 10.24 5.58 -11.28
C PRO A 76 9.26 5.20 -10.19
N LYS A 77 8.43 4.15 -10.41
CA LYS A 77 7.50 3.65 -9.41
C LYS A 77 8.20 3.12 -8.16
N PHE A 78 9.33 2.43 -8.32
CA PHE A 78 10.06 1.83 -7.21
C PHE A 78 10.98 2.83 -6.49
N TYR A 79 11.43 3.88 -7.18
CA TYR A 79 12.15 4.98 -6.53
C TYR A 79 11.21 5.90 -5.77
N SER A 80 10.02 6.22 -6.32
CA SER A 80 9.08 7.13 -5.70
C SER A 80 8.55 6.63 -4.35
N VAL A 81 8.25 5.33 -4.24
CA VAL A 81 7.79 4.70 -2.99
C VAL A 81 8.91 4.47 -1.97
N ASP A 82 10.16 4.81 -2.31
CA ASP A 82 11.31 4.65 -1.42
C ASP A 82 12.05 5.97 -1.17
N LEU A 83 11.42 7.11 -1.49
CA LEU A 83 11.97 8.44 -1.28
C LEU A 83 12.03 8.79 0.21
N HIS A 84 13.17 9.26 0.68
CA HIS A 84 13.41 9.61 2.09
C HIS A 84 12.87 11.01 2.40
N PRO A 85 12.00 11.20 3.40
CA PRO A 85 11.23 12.44 3.58
C PRO A 85 12.06 13.65 4.01
N GLU A 86 13.00 13.48 4.94
CA GLU A 86 13.83 14.60 5.40
C GLU A 86 14.77 15.11 4.31
N THR A 87 15.43 14.20 3.60
CA THR A 87 16.34 14.56 2.51
C THR A 87 15.58 15.08 1.31
N TRP A 88 14.37 14.57 1.03
CA TRP A 88 13.47 15.16 0.04
C TRP A 88 13.08 16.58 0.41
N ARG A 89 12.73 16.87 1.66
CA ARG A 89 12.42 18.22 2.13
C ARG A 89 13.57 19.19 1.84
N VAL A 90 14.80 18.82 2.19
CA VAL A 90 15.99 19.64 1.89
C VAL A 90 16.19 19.78 0.39
N PHE A 91 16.21 18.67 -0.34
CA PHE A 91 16.45 18.65 -1.78
C PHE A 91 15.41 19.48 -2.57
N SER A 92 14.14 19.42 -2.19
CA SER A 92 13.05 20.15 -2.82
C SER A 92 13.04 21.65 -2.50
N SER A 93 13.66 22.07 -1.39
CA SER A 93 13.79 23.48 -1.01
C SER A 93 14.92 24.22 -1.73
N CYS A 94 15.81 23.50 -2.41
CA CYS A 94 16.96 24.09 -3.11
C CYS A 94 16.56 24.58 -4.52
N GLY A 95 17.09 25.75 -4.91
CA GLY A 95 16.85 26.33 -6.25
C GLY A 95 17.48 25.53 -7.39
N LYS A 96 18.75 25.12 -7.25
CA LYS A 96 19.48 24.26 -8.21
C LYS A 96 19.82 22.93 -7.54
N ARG A 97 19.46 21.82 -8.18
CA ARG A 97 19.49 20.46 -7.61
C ARG A 97 20.41 19.56 -8.42
N CYS A 98 21.52 19.16 -7.80
CA CYS A 98 22.49 18.23 -8.40
C CYS A 98 22.47 16.89 -7.66
N VAL A 99 22.43 15.78 -8.41
CA VAL A 99 22.47 14.42 -7.85
C VAL A 99 23.71 13.69 -8.32
N LEU A 100 24.55 13.27 -7.37
CA LEU A 100 25.68 12.37 -7.61
C LEU A 100 25.32 10.94 -7.20
N THR A 101 25.61 9.97 -8.06
CA THR A 101 25.30 8.57 -7.80
C THR A 101 26.36 7.60 -8.32
N ALA A 102 26.53 6.49 -7.60
CA ALA A 102 27.36 5.38 -8.04
C ALA A 102 26.61 4.45 -9.02
N ASN A 103 25.27 4.50 -9.04
CA ASN A 103 24.46 3.75 -10.00
C ASN A 103 24.67 4.28 -11.42
N PRO A 104 24.48 3.45 -12.46
CA PRO A 104 24.48 3.89 -13.84
C PRO A 104 23.52 5.06 -14.08
N ARG A 105 23.98 6.14 -14.71
CA ARG A 105 23.17 7.35 -14.98
C ARG A 105 21.88 6.99 -15.71
N VAL A 106 21.98 6.13 -16.71
CA VAL A 106 20.85 5.65 -17.54
C VAL A 106 19.70 5.06 -16.72
N MET A 107 19.95 4.49 -15.53
CA MET A 107 18.91 3.94 -14.67
C MET A 107 18.15 4.99 -13.87
N VAL A 108 18.83 6.07 -13.48
CA VAL A 108 18.33 6.99 -12.44
C VAL A 108 17.89 8.33 -13.02
N GLU A 109 18.50 8.75 -14.12
CA GLU A 109 18.32 10.08 -14.69
C GLU A 109 16.87 10.38 -15.06
N PRO A 110 16.11 9.47 -15.71
CA PRO A 110 14.70 9.75 -16.02
C PRO A 110 13.86 10.03 -14.78
N PHE A 111 14.05 9.26 -13.70
CA PHE A 111 13.33 9.49 -12.45
C PHE A 111 13.73 10.82 -11.82
N LEU A 112 15.03 11.08 -11.71
CA LEU A 112 15.55 12.28 -11.05
C LEU A 112 15.16 13.57 -11.78
N LYS A 113 15.24 13.59 -13.11
CA LYS A 113 14.88 14.77 -13.91
C LYS A 113 13.36 14.91 -14.03
N ASP A 114 12.66 13.87 -14.49
CA ASP A 114 11.25 14.00 -14.90
C ASP A 114 10.28 14.02 -13.71
N TYR A 115 10.67 13.48 -12.55
CA TYR A 115 9.79 13.37 -11.37
C TYR A 115 10.28 14.19 -10.16
N LEU A 116 11.59 14.28 -9.93
CA LEU A 116 12.13 15.04 -8.79
C LEU A 116 12.62 16.44 -9.17
N GLY A 117 12.69 16.77 -10.46
CA GLY A 117 13.17 18.07 -10.94
C GLY A 117 14.65 18.31 -10.73
N ALA A 118 15.49 17.27 -10.73
CA ALA A 118 16.94 17.44 -10.66
C ALA A 118 17.44 18.17 -11.92
N ASP A 119 18.20 19.26 -11.74
CA ASP A 119 18.77 20.04 -12.83
C ASP A 119 19.99 19.34 -13.45
N LEU A 120 20.77 18.67 -12.60
CA LEU A 120 21.98 17.94 -13.00
C LEU A 120 22.04 16.56 -12.35
N VAL A 121 22.32 15.54 -13.15
CA VAL A 121 22.51 14.16 -12.69
C VAL A 121 23.87 13.66 -13.18
N ILE A 122 24.76 13.38 -12.24
CA ILE A 122 26.09 12.85 -12.48
C ILE A 122 26.14 11.42 -11.95
N GLY A 123 26.17 10.45 -12.85
CA GLY A 123 26.15 9.02 -12.52
C GLY A 123 27.29 8.26 -13.19
N THR A 124 27.43 6.99 -12.84
CA THR A 124 28.38 6.10 -13.51
C THR A 124 27.95 5.91 -14.97
N GLU A 125 28.86 6.06 -15.93
CA GLU A 125 28.57 5.79 -17.34
C GLU A 125 28.91 4.33 -17.69
N ILE A 126 28.00 3.66 -18.38
CA ILE A 126 28.20 2.29 -18.87
C ILE A 126 28.87 2.33 -20.23
N HIS A 127 29.77 1.38 -20.49
CA HIS A 127 30.44 1.26 -21.78
C HIS A 127 29.52 0.57 -22.80
N VAL A 128 29.44 1.15 -24.01
CA VAL A 128 28.49 0.74 -25.05
C VAL A 128 29.23 0.40 -26.34
N ILE A 129 28.96 -0.79 -26.90
CA ILE A 129 29.50 -1.25 -28.19
C ILE A 129 28.32 -1.58 -29.11
N GLY A 130 28.23 -0.92 -30.26
CA GLY A 130 27.19 -1.20 -31.27
C GLY A 130 25.75 -1.09 -30.73
N GLY A 131 25.49 -0.14 -29.83
CA GLY A 131 24.17 0.06 -29.19
C GLY A 131 23.83 -0.97 -28.09
N ARG A 132 24.79 -1.80 -27.68
CA ARG A 132 24.64 -2.77 -26.57
C ARG A 132 25.62 -2.46 -25.45
N ALA A 133 25.18 -2.66 -24.21
CA ALA A 133 26.04 -2.51 -23.05
C ALA A 133 27.05 -3.66 -22.98
N SER A 134 28.34 -3.33 -22.84
CA SER A 134 29.41 -4.33 -22.71
C SER A 134 29.44 -5.00 -21.32
N GLY A 135 28.70 -4.46 -20.35
CA GLY A 135 28.78 -4.84 -18.94
C GLY A 135 29.95 -4.17 -18.20
N LEU A 136 30.77 -3.37 -18.88
CA LEU A 136 31.84 -2.57 -18.31
C LEU A 136 31.40 -1.11 -18.11
N VAL A 137 32.23 -0.33 -17.41
CA VAL A 137 31.99 1.09 -17.14
C VAL A 137 33.04 1.95 -17.82
N GLU A 138 32.64 3.13 -18.30
CA GLU A 138 33.52 4.11 -18.90
C GLU A 138 34.45 4.76 -17.88
N THR A 139 35.55 5.34 -18.33
CA THR A 139 36.47 6.13 -17.48
C THR A 139 35.74 7.35 -16.90
N PRO A 140 35.86 7.65 -15.59
CA PRO A 140 36.82 7.15 -14.59
C PRO A 140 36.39 5.89 -13.81
N GLY A 141 35.32 5.23 -14.23
CA GLY A 141 34.73 4.06 -13.57
C GLY A 141 33.58 4.42 -12.65
N ILE A 142 33.35 3.60 -11.61
CA ILE A 142 32.25 3.82 -10.67
C ILE A 142 32.46 5.14 -9.93
N LEU A 143 31.43 5.99 -9.89
CA LEU A 143 31.47 7.27 -9.18
C LEU A 143 31.28 7.09 -7.67
N VAL A 144 32.39 6.85 -6.97
CA VAL A 144 32.47 6.69 -5.51
C VAL A 144 33.72 7.42 -5.01
N GLY A 145 33.68 8.00 -3.80
CA GLY A 145 34.87 8.60 -3.21
C GLY A 145 35.37 9.80 -4.00
N LYS A 146 36.67 9.82 -4.32
CA LYS A 146 37.32 10.89 -5.09
C LYS A 146 36.69 11.09 -6.46
N ASN A 147 36.26 10.01 -7.13
CA ASN A 147 35.60 10.12 -8.43
C ASN A 147 34.31 10.97 -8.38
N LYS A 148 33.57 10.95 -7.26
CA LYS A 148 32.41 11.86 -7.09
C LYS A 148 32.85 13.31 -6.92
N ALA A 149 33.93 13.54 -6.17
CA ALA A 149 34.47 14.88 -5.96
C ALA A 149 35.01 15.48 -7.26
N ASP A 150 35.81 14.71 -8.01
CA ASP A 150 36.40 15.14 -9.28
C ASP A 150 35.31 15.40 -10.34
N ALA A 151 34.26 14.57 -10.36
CA ALA A 151 33.13 14.76 -11.25
C ALA A 151 32.30 16.00 -10.88
N LEU A 152 32.14 16.29 -9.58
CA LEU A 152 31.49 17.50 -9.11
C LEU A 152 32.31 18.74 -9.48
N ASP A 153 33.60 18.74 -9.17
CA ASP A 153 34.53 19.82 -9.52
C ASP A 153 34.45 20.10 -11.02
N LYS A 154 34.62 19.08 -11.86
CA LYS A 154 34.51 19.19 -13.32
C LYS A 154 33.18 19.80 -13.79
N ALA A 155 32.06 19.47 -13.15
CA ALA A 155 30.76 19.98 -13.53
C ALA A 155 30.54 21.46 -13.17
N PHE A 156 31.29 21.99 -12.20
CA PHE A 156 31.18 23.37 -11.71
C PHE A 156 32.44 24.21 -12.01
N LYS A 157 33.39 23.71 -12.82
CA LYS A 157 34.64 24.43 -13.16
C LYS A 157 34.43 25.85 -13.69
N ASP A 158 33.38 26.05 -14.48
CA ASP A 158 33.06 27.32 -15.12
C ASP A 158 31.96 28.10 -14.37
N ASP A 159 31.47 27.58 -13.24
CA ASP A 159 30.46 28.20 -12.40
C ASP A 159 31.14 28.77 -11.13
N PRO A 160 31.18 30.10 -10.92
CA PRO A 160 31.81 30.68 -9.74
C PRO A 160 31.07 30.35 -8.43
N THR A 161 29.89 29.72 -8.51
CA THR A 161 29.09 29.35 -7.35
C THR A 161 29.45 27.95 -6.83
N VAL A 162 30.04 27.90 -5.64
CA VAL A 162 30.27 26.66 -4.90
C VAL A 162 28.93 26.12 -4.37
N PRO A 163 28.64 24.81 -4.51
CA PRO A 163 27.39 24.25 -4.00
C PRO A 163 27.19 24.51 -2.50
N ASP A 164 26.02 25.01 -2.12
CA ASP A 164 25.76 25.41 -0.73
C ASP A 164 25.59 24.22 0.20
N ILE A 165 24.76 23.24 -0.15
CA ILE A 165 24.36 22.14 0.74
C ILE A 165 24.76 20.79 0.12
N ALA A 166 25.44 19.96 0.91
CA ALA A 166 25.73 18.57 0.59
C ALA A 166 24.98 17.59 1.49
N LEU A 167 24.39 16.57 0.88
CA LEU A 167 23.79 15.41 1.55
C LEU A 167 24.55 14.14 1.16
N GLY A 168 24.90 13.31 2.13
CA GLY A 168 25.52 12.00 1.90
C GLY A 168 25.23 11.03 3.03
N ASP A 169 25.37 9.72 2.80
CA ASP A 169 25.00 8.70 3.80
C ASP A 169 26.18 7.85 4.29
N ARG A 170 27.35 7.99 3.64
CA ARG A 170 28.53 7.15 3.88
C ARG A 170 29.85 7.92 3.77
N LYS A 171 30.91 7.34 4.34
CA LYS A 171 32.26 7.93 4.35
C LYS A 171 32.81 8.18 2.93
N THR A 172 32.39 7.38 1.95
CA THR A 172 32.78 7.55 0.54
C THR A 172 32.13 8.78 -0.11
N ASP A 173 31.17 9.45 0.54
CA ASP A 173 30.60 10.71 0.09
C ASP A 173 31.40 11.93 0.59
N PHE A 174 32.16 11.79 1.69
CA PHE A 174 32.87 12.90 2.31
C PHE A 174 33.79 13.70 1.36
N PRO A 175 34.48 13.08 0.39
CA PRO A 175 35.32 13.83 -0.55
C PRO A 175 34.55 14.91 -1.34
N PHE A 176 33.38 14.60 -1.89
CA PHE A 176 32.60 15.62 -2.63
C PHE A 176 31.89 16.57 -1.65
N MET A 177 31.41 16.06 -0.51
CA MET A 177 30.76 16.89 0.48
C MET A 177 31.68 17.99 0.98
N LYS A 178 33.00 17.74 1.07
CA LYS A 178 34.00 18.73 1.47
C LYS A 178 34.03 19.97 0.58
N LEU A 179 33.62 19.84 -0.69
CA LEU A 179 33.55 20.93 -1.66
C LEU A 179 32.36 21.86 -1.43
N CYS A 180 31.39 21.48 -0.59
CA CYS A 180 30.18 22.29 -0.32
C CYS A 180 30.31 23.10 0.98
N LYS A 181 29.50 24.16 1.13
CA LYS A 181 29.51 25.03 2.33
C LYS A 181 28.99 24.30 3.57
N GLU A 182 27.80 23.72 3.49
CA GLU A 182 27.14 22.94 4.53
C GLU A 182 27.06 21.45 4.16
N LYS A 183 27.14 20.57 5.17
CA LYS A 183 27.37 19.14 4.97
C LYS A 183 26.53 18.36 5.99
N TYR A 184 25.58 17.57 5.51
CA TYR A 184 24.70 16.77 6.35
C TYR A 184 24.85 15.29 6.03
N VAL A 185 25.05 14.50 7.09
CA VAL A 185 25.14 13.05 6.99
C VAL A 185 23.79 12.44 7.32
N VAL A 186 23.25 11.68 6.37
CA VAL A 186 21.98 10.96 6.53
C VAL A 186 22.22 9.70 7.37
N PRO A 187 21.59 9.59 8.55
CA PRO A 187 21.82 8.47 9.45
C PRO A 187 21.26 7.16 8.87
N LYS A 188 21.74 6.03 9.39
CA LYS A 188 21.17 4.70 9.11
C LYS A 188 19.87 4.53 9.92
N LYS A 189 18.79 5.21 9.55
CA LYS A 189 17.48 5.06 10.19
C LYS A 189 16.51 4.30 9.27
N PRO A 190 16.39 2.96 9.40
CA PRO A 190 15.53 2.16 8.53
C PRO A 190 14.02 2.37 8.72
N GLU A 191 13.62 3.08 9.78
CA GLU A 191 12.21 3.19 10.22
C GLU A 191 11.46 4.42 9.66
N VAL A 192 12.14 5.30 8.92
CA VAL A 192 11.49 6.50 8.38
C VAL A 192 10.51 6.12 7.26
N LYS A 193 9.24 6.51 7.41
CA LYS A 193 8.21 6.31 6.38
C LYS A 193 8.59 7.09 5.11
N ALA A 194 8.40 6.47 3.94
CA ALA A 194 8.68 7.13 2.67
C ALA A 194 7.77 8.36 2.46
N VAL A 195 8.21 9.28 1.60
CA VAL A 195 7.38 10.40 1.16
C VAL A 195 6.07 9.88 0.56
N SER A 196 4.95 10.49 0.98
CA SER A 196 3.65 10.18 0.43
C SER A 196 3.54 10.65 -1.02
N LEU A 197 2.90 9.86 -1.90
CA LEU A 197 2.93 10.08 -3.34
C LEU A 197 2.31 11.42 -3.79
N ASP A 198 1.40 11.97 -2.98
CA ASP A 198 0.78 13.29 -3.12
C ASP A 198 1.77 14.46 -2.97
N LYS A 199 2.90 14.24 -2.29
CA LYS A 199 3.95 15.26 -2.08
C LYS A 199 5.02 15.25 -3.17
N LEU A 200 4.89 14.38 -4.17
CA LEU A 200 5.81 14.36 -5.30
C LEU A 200 5.43 15.49 -6.28
N PRO A 201 6.41 16.20 -6.86
CA PRO A 201 6.14 17.28 -7.83
C PRO A 201 5.32 16.79 -9.02
N LYS A 202 5.52 15.52 -9.38
CA LYS A 202 4.80 14.84 -10.46
C LYS A 202 4.40 13.44 -10.01
N PRO A 203 3.10 13.10 -10.01
CA PRO A 203 2.65 11.76 -9.66
C PRO A 203 3.08 10.73 -10.72
N VAL A 204 3.43 9.54 -10.28
CA VAL A 204 3.71 8.40 -11.17
C VAL A 204 2.38 7.77 -11.59
N ILE A 205 1.79 8.29 -12.67
CA ILE A 205 0.51 7.79 -13.20
C ILE A 205 0.73 6.52 -14.05
N PHE A 206 1.80 6.50 -14.83
CA PHE A 206 2.10 5.41 -15.75
C PHE A 206 3.36 4.66 -15.32
N HIS A 207 3.25 3.34 -15.17
CA HIS A 207 4.39 2.44 -15.05
C HIS A 207 4.11 1.11 -15.79
N ASP A 208 5.17 0.40 -16.18
CA ASP A 208 5.11 -0.78 -17.04
C ASP A 208 6.11 -1.88 -16.63
N GLY A 209 6.05 -2.28 -15.36
CA GLY A 209 6.82 -3.42 -14.82
C GLY A 209 5.95 -4.66 -14.58
N ARG A 210 6.54 -5.84 -14.65
CA ARG A 210 5.92 -7.13 -14.34
C ARG A 210 5.93 -7.44 -12.85
N LEU A 211 6.90 -6.96 -12.08
CA LEU A 211 6.95 -7.21 -10.64
C LEU A 211 6.08 -6.21 -9.88
N VAL A 212 5.32 -6.71 -8.89
CA VAL A 212 4.50 -5.87 -7.98
C VAL A 212 5.34 -5.28 -6.86
N GLN A 213 6.28 -6.07 -6.32
CA GLN A 213 7.10 -5.70 -5.17
C GLN A 213 8.56 -5.48 -5.56
N LYS A 214 9.25 -4.66 -4.77
CA LYS A 214 10.69 -4.39 -4.92
C LYS A 214 11.47 -5.70 -4.68
N PRO A 215 12.24 -6.22 -5.66
CA PRO A 215 12.91 -7.51 -5.54
C PRO A 215 14.17 -7.41 -4.66
N THR A 216 14.00 -7.48 -3.34
CA THR A 216 15.12 -7.74 -2.42
C THR A 216 15.78 -9.08 -2.77
N PRO A 217 17.02 -9.36 -2.35
CA PRO A 217 17.67 -10.65 -2.66
C PRO A 217 16.81 -11.87 -2.29
N LEU A 218 16.16 -11.84 -1.13
CA LEU A 218 15.23 -12.88 -0.70
C LEU A 218 13.99 -12.96 -1.61
N MET A 219 13.37 -11.82 -1.93
CA MET A 219 12.20 -11.81 -2.82
C MET A 219 12.56 -12.24 -4.25
N ALA A 220 13.74 -11.87 -4.75
CA ALA A 220 14.25 -12.32 -6.04
C ALA A 220 14.45 -13.84 -6.06
N LEU A 221 14.98 -14.44 -4.99
CA LEU A 221 15.07 -15.90 -4.84
C LEU A 221 13.69 -16.55 -4.89
N ILE A 222 12.75 -16.03 -4.10
CA ILE A 222 11.37 -16.54 -4.08
C ILE A 222 10.72 -16.45 -5.47
N ILE A 223 10.89 -15.32 -6.17
CA ILE A 223 10.37 -15.15 -7.54
C ILE A 223 10.95 -16.19 -8.48
N VAL A 224 12.27 -16.42 -8.43
CA VAL A 224 12.93 -17.39 -9.31
C VAL A 224 12.44 -18.81 -9.07
N LEU A 225 12.32 -19.21 -7.79
CA LEU A 225 11.82 -20.53 -7.41
C LEU A 225 10.33 -20.71 -7.71
N TRP A 226 9.55 -19.63 -7.61
CA TRP A 226 8.11 -19.67 -7.81
C TRP A 226 7.70 -19.75 -9.28
N ILE A 227 8.43 -19.12 -10.21
CA ILE A 227 7.99 -19.04 -11.62
C ILE A 227 7.67 -20.40 -12.25
N PRO A 228 8.48 -21.47 -12.11
CA PRO A 228 8.15 -22.78 -12.67
C PRO A 228 6.83 -23.35 -12.12
N VAL A 229 6.65 -23.29 -10.80
CA VAL A 229 5.44 -23.77 -10.11
C VAL A 229 4.23 -22.91 -10.47
N GLY A 230 4.39 -21.59 -10.39
CA GLY A 230 3.37 -20.61 -10.72
C GLY A 230 2.94 -20.72 -12.18
N PHE A 231 3.83 -21.02 -13.12
CA PHE A 231 3.49 -21.19 -14.53
C PHE A 231 2.58 -22.41 -14.76
N LEU A 232 2.88 -23.54 -14.13
CA LEU A 232 2.01 -24.72 -14.16
C LEU A 232 0.64 -24.42 -13.54
N LEU A 233 0.61 -23.73 -12.39
CA LEU A 233 -0.61 -23.28 -11.75
C LEU A 233 -1.41 -22.32 -12.64
N ALA A 234 -0.73 -21.43 -13.36
CA ALA A 234 -1.36 -20.53 -14.30
C ALA A 234 -1.98 -21.27 -15.49
N CYS A 235 -1.31 -22.27 -16.05
CA CYS A 235 -1.87 -23.14 -17.09
C CYS A 235 -3.14 -23.84 -16.59
N LEU A 236 -3.12 -24.39 -15.37
CA LEU A 236 -4.28 -25.05 -14.76
C LEU A 236 -5.46 -24.08 -14.57
N ARG A 237 -5.19 -22.86 -14.07
CA ARG A 237 -6.21 -21.81 -13.88
C ARG A 237 -6.79 -21.33 -15.21
N ILE A 238 -5.95 -21.12 -16.23
CA ILE A 238 -6.40 -20.76 -17.58
C ILE A 238 -7.26 -21.89 -18.17
N ALA A 239 -6.82 -23.14 -18.07
CA ALA A 239 -7.58 -24.30 -18.52
C ALA A 239 -8.94 -24.43 -17.82
N ALA A 240 -9.00 -24.18 -16.51
CA ALA A 240 -10.26 -24.16 -15.78
C ALA A 240 -11.21 -23.07 -16.30
N GLY A 241 -10.68 -21.89 -16.65
CA GLY A 241 -11.47 -20.82 -17.25
C GLY A 241 -11.99 -21.15 -18.65
N THR A 242 -11.20 -21.85 -19.48
CA THR A 242 -11.53 -22.14 -20.88
C THR A 242 -12.34 -23.40 -21.11
N LEU A 243 -12.10 -24.45 -20.30
CA LEU A 243 -12.70 -25.77 -20.52
C LEU A 243 -14.00 -25.97 -19.72
N LEU A 244 -14.21 -25.22 -18.64
CA LEU A 244 -15.40 -25.35 -17.80
C LEU A 244 -16.54 -24.41 -18.25
N PRO A 245 -17.80 -24.82 -18.08
CA PRO A 245 -18.95 -23.93 -18.23
C PRO A 245 -18.87 -22.72 -17.28
N MET A 246 -19.25 -21.52 -17.75
CA MET A 246 -19.15 -20.26 -16.97
C MET A 246 -19.72 -20.33 -15.54
N PRO A 247 -20.87 -20.98 -15.26
CA PRO A 247 -21.38 -21.10 -13.89
C PRO A 247 -20.44 -21.84 -12.93
N LEU A 248 -19.60 -22.75 -13.45
CA LEU A 248 -18.65 -23.53 -12.65
C LEU A 248 -17.30 -22.85 -12.51
N VAL A 249 -16.95 -21.92 -13.40
CA VAL A 249 -15.66 -21.22 -13.40
C VAL A 249 -15.43 -20.46 -12.10
N TYR A 250 -16.48 -19.85 -11.52
CA TYR A 250 -16.39 -19.18 -10.22
C TYR A 250 -15.85 -20.10 -9.12
N TYR A 251 -16.44 -21.29 -8.99
CA TYR A 251 -16.04 -22.29 -7.99
C TYR A 251 -14.67 -22.89 -8.30
N ALA A 252 -14.38 -23.16 -9.58
CA ALA A 252 -13.08 -23.68 -10.00
C ALA A 252 -11.95 -22.69 -9.70
N PHE A 253 -12.16 -21.41 -10.00
CA PHE A 253 -11.22 -20.33 -9.64
C PHE A 253 -11.02 -20.27 -8.13
N TRP A 254 -12.09 -20.32 -7.34
CA TRP A 254 -11.99 -20.31 -5.88
C TRP A 254 -11.17 -21.49 -5.35
N ALA A 255 -11.41 -22.71 -5.87
CA ALA A 255 -10.69 -23.92 -5.50
C ALA A 255 -9.20 -23.85 -5.90
N LEU A 256 -8.90 -23.23 -7.04
CA LEU A 256 -7.54 -23.02 -7.53
C LEU A 256 -6.86 -21.79 -6.90
N GLY A 257 -7.46 -21.13 -5.90
CA GLY A 257 -6.88 -19.99 -5.17
C GLY A 257 -7.01 -18.64 -5.87
N VAL A 258 -7.87 -18.51 -6.88
CA VAL A 258 -8.26 -17.23 -7.50
C VAL A 258 -9.54 -16.74 -6.83
N ARG A 259 -9.48 -15.60 -6.15
CA ARG A 259 -10.64 -15.04 -5.43
C ARG A 259 -11.43 -14.09 -6.33
N VAL A 260 -12.74 -14.26 -6.40
CA VAL A 260 -13.65 -13.37 -7.13
C VAL A 260 -14.68 -12.84 -6.15
N TYR A 261 -14.66 -11.52 -5.92
CA TYR A 261 -15.61 -10.82 -5.07
C TYR A 261 -16.62 -10.11 -5.95
N ILE A 262 -17.91 -10.35 -5.68
CA ILE A 262 -19.02 -9.77 -6.42
C ILE A 262 -19.71 -8.80 -5.47
N LYS A 263 -19.82 -7.53 -5.87
CA LYS A 263 -20.54 -6.49 -5.13
C LYS A 263 -21.64 -5.89 -6.00
N GLY A 264 -22.71 -5.44 -5.34
CA GLY A 264 -23.92 -5.00 -6.03
C GLY A 264 -24.74 -6.16 -6.59
N THR A 265 -25.82 -5.84 -7.29
CA THR A 265 -26.75 -6.83 -7.85
C THR A 265 -26.50 -7.00 -9.37
N PRO A 266 -25.99 -8.15 -9.82
CA PRO A 266 -25.78 -8.39 -11.25
C PRO A 266 -27.13 -8.41 -12.00
N PRO A 267 -27.25 -7.75 -13.17
CA PRO A 267 -28.50 -7.72 -13.90
C PRO A 267 -28.84 -9.09 -14.54
N PRO A 268 -30.15 -9.42 -14.67
CA PRO A 268 -30.59 -10.66 -15.30
C PRO A 268 -30.19 -10.70 -16.79
N PRO A 269 -30.18 -11.88 -17.43
CA PRO A 269 -29.93 -11.99 -18.87
C PRO A 269 -31.01 -11.29 -19.69
N ALA A 270 -30.61 -10.60 -20.76
CA ALA A 270 -31.55 -10.03 -21.72
C ALA A 270 -32.43 -11.13 -22.34
N LYS A 271 -33.75 -10.94 -22.33
CA LYS A 271 -34.72 -11.88 -22.90
C LYS A 271 -35.07 -11.48 -24.34
N LYS A 272 -34.55 -12.24 -25.31
CA LYS A 272 -34.83 -12.02 -26.76
C LYS A 272 -36.32 -12.03 -27.12
N SER A 273 -37.16 -12.70 -26.33
CA SER A 273 -38.61 -12.83 -26.57
C SER A 273 -39.43 -11.55 -26.35
N ILE A 274 -38.83 -10.48 -25.80
CA ILE A 274 -39.53 -9.23 -25.43
C ILE A 274 -39.04 -8.04 -26.30
N GLY A 275 -38.12 -8.26 -27.25
CA GLY A 275 -37.56 -7.18 -28.07
C GLY A 275 -36.61 -6.23 -27.31
N GLN A 276 -36.14 -6.62 -26.12
CA GLN A 276 -35.15 -5.86 -25.35
C GLN A 276 -33.75 -6.02 -25.97
N SER A 277 -33.09 -4.90 -26.27
CA SER A 277 -31.66 -4.85 -26.61
C SER A 277 -30.80 -5.27 -25.42
N GLY A 278 -29.62 -5.84 -25.68
CA GLY A 278 -28.69 -6.27 -24.64
C GLY A 278 -28.16 -5.10 -23.81
N VAL A 279 -27.71 -5.42 -22.59
CA VAL A 279 -27.11 -4.44 -21.69
C VAL A 279 -25.65 -4.22 -22.07
N LEU A 280 -25.22 -2.96 -22.13
CA LEU A 280 -23.83 -2.59 -22.32
C LEU A 280 -23.14 -2.35 -20.97
N PHE A 281 -22.25 -3.25 -20.59
CA PHE A 281 -21.42 -3.13 -19.39
C PHE A 281 -20.21 -2.23 -19.65
N ILE A 282 -20.10 -1.14 -18.89
CA ILE A 282 -19.00 -0.18 -19.01
C ILE A 282 -18.01 -0.41 -17.87
N CYS A 283 -16.87 -1.02 -18.17
CA CYS A 283 -15.88 -1.42 -17.17
C CYS A 283 -14.69 -0.45 -17.09
N SER A 284 -14.20 -0.16 -15.88
CA SER A 284 -12.81 0.31 -15.74
C SER A 284 -11.83 -0.78 -16.21
N HIS A 285 -10.68 -0.39 -16.74
CA HIS A 285 -9.74 -1.31 -17.36
C HIS A 285 -8.46 -1.52 -16.54
N ARG A 286 -8.36 -2.63 -15.78
CA ARG A 286 -7.19 -3.00 -14.97
C ARG A 286 -6.33 -4.04 -15.64
N THR A 287 -6.95 -5.05 -16.24
CA THR A 287 -6.25 -6.08 -17.01
C THR A 287 -7.03 -6.48 -18.24
N LEU A 288 -6.38 -7.18 -19.18
CA LEU A 288 -7.13 -7.77 -20.29
C LEU A 288 -8.16 -8.83 -19.83
N LEU A 289 -8.08 -9.31 -18.59
CA LEU A 289 -8.99 -10.29 -18.01
C LEU A 289 -10.26 -9.67 -17.42
N ASP A 290 -10.40 -8.33 -17.37
CA ASP A 290 -11.60 -7.68 -16.83
C ASP A 290 -12.90 -8.28 -17.40
N PRO A 291 -13.04 -8.46 -18.73
CA PRO A 291 -14.24 -9.06 -19.31
C PRO A 291 -14.50 -10.53 -18.91
N ILE A 292 -13.43 -11.29 -18.65
CA ILE A 292 -13.52 -12.70 -18.24
C ILE A 292 -14.02 -12.77 -16.79
N PHE A 293 -13.50 -11.93 -15.89
CA PHE A 293 -13.98 -11.86 -14.52
C PHE A 293 -15.39 -11.29 -14.41
N LEU A 294 -15.77 -10.34 -15.28
CA LEU A 294 -17.16 -9.90 -15.41
C LEU A 294 -18.08 -11.08 -15.81
N SER A 295 -17.70 -11.84 -16.83
CA SER A 295 -18.47 -13.01 -17.30
C SER A 295 -18.58 -14.09 -16.22
N THR A 296 -17.49 -14.30 -15.47
CA THR A 296 -17.46 -15.21 -14.32
C THR A 296 -18.42 -14.74 -13.22
N ALA A 297 -18.45 -13.43 -12.92
CA ALA A 297 -19.35 -12.85 -11.93
C ALA A 297 -20.84 -12.91 -12.35
N LEU A 298 -21.12 -12.82 -13.65
CA LEU A 298 -22.47 -12.97 -14.20
C LEU A 298 -22.90 -14.44 -14.37
N GLY A 299 -21.96 -15.39 -14.26
CA GLY A 299 -22.20 -16.81 -14.54
C GLY A 299 -22.53 -17.12 -16.01
N ARG A 300 -22.31 -16.19 -16.94
CA ARG A 300 -22.58 -16.33 -18.37
C ARG A 300 -21.51 -15.64 -19.22
N PRO A 301 -21.16 -16.17 -20.41
CA PRO A 301 -20.14 -15.57 -21.26
C PRO A 301 -20.66 -14.27 -21.88
N ILE A 302 -19.94 -13.17 -21.66
CA ILE A 302 -20.25 -11.85 -22.26
C ILE A 302 -19.18 -11.54 -23.32
N PRO A 303 -19.55 -11.32 -24.59
CA PRO A 303 -18.62 -10.87 -25.61
C PRO A 303 -17.95 -9.54 -25.26
N ALA A 304 -16.67 -9.39 -25.61
CA ALA A 304 -15.87 -8.22 -25.26
C ALA A 304 -15.28 -7.53 -26.49
N VAL A 305 -15.43 -6.21 -26.58
CA VAL A 305 -14.74 -5.41 -27.59
C VAL A 305 -13.35 -4.98 -27.12
N THR A 306 -12.33 -5.16 -27.95
CA THR A 306 -10.93 -4.92 -27.58
C THR A 306 -10.17 -4.18 -28.68
N TYR A 307 -9.29 -3.24 -28.28
CA TYR A 307 -8.47 -2.46 -29.24
C TYR A 307 -7.16 -3.14 -29.65
N SER A 308 -6.62 -4.03 -28.79
CA SER A 308 -5.30 -4.62 -28.96
C SER A 308 -5.15 -5.87 -28.09
N LEU A 309 -5.58 -7.01 -28.64
CA LEU A 309 -5.43 -8.32 -28.01
C LEU A 309 -4.43 -9.19 -28.79
N SER A 310 -3.56 -9.89 -28.07
CA SER A 310 -2.64 -10.84 -28.69
C SER A 310 -3.40 -12.05 -29.25
N ARG A 311 -2.92 -12.65 -30.35
CA ARG A 311 -3.56 -13.85 -30.93
C ARG A 311 -3.61 -15.02 -29.94
N LEU A 312 -2.58 -15.16 -29.10
CA LEU A 312 -2.56 -16.18 -28.07
C LEU A 312 -3.65 -15.93 -27.03
N SER A 313 -3.79 -14.70 -26.53
CA SER A 313 -4.82 -14.33 -25.56
C SER A 313 -6.24 -14.51 -26.10
N GLU A 314 -6.44 -14.27 -27.41
CA GLU A 314 -7.69 -14.53 -28.12
C GLU A 314 -7.99 -16.03 -28.23
N PHE A 315 -6.98 -16.85 -28.55
CA PHE A 315 -7.11 -18.30 -28.62
C PHE A 315 -7.46 -18.95 -27.27
N ILE A 316 -6.87 -18.46 -26.17
CA ILE A 316 -7.13 -18.97 -24.81
C ILE A 316 -8.29 -18.24 -24.11
N SER A 317 -9.06 -17.42 -24.82
CA SER A 317 -10.18 -16.68 -24.23
C SER A 317 -11.41 -17.58 -24.10
N PRO A 318 -12.06 -17.67 -22.92
CA PRO A 318 -13.33 -18.39 -22.76
C PRO A 318 -14.54 -17.64 -23.32
N ILE A 319 -14.34 -16.38 -23.72
CA ILE A 319 -15.38 -15.50 -24.24
C ILE A 319 -15.04 -15.02 -25.64
N ARG A 320 -16.07 -14.68 -26.42
CA ARG A 320 -15.91 -14.10 -27.76
C ARG A 320 -15.27 -12.71 -27.65
N THR A 321 -14.10 -12.53 -28.23
CA THR A 321 -13.45 -11.22 -28.31
C THR A 321 -13.60 -10.64 -29.71
N VAL A 322 -13.95 -9.36 -29.81
CA VAL A 322 -14.13 -8.66 -31.08
C VAL A 322 -13.13 -7.51 -31.15
N ARG A 323 -12.37 -7.43 -32.25
CA ARG A 323 -11.34 -6.41 -32.45
C ARG A 323 -11.95 -5.16 -33.08
N LEU A 324 -11.73 -4.02 -32.45
CA LEU A 324 -12.13 -2.71 -32.97
C LEU A 324 -11.17 -2.24 -34.07
N SER A 325 -11.70 -1.64 -35.13
CA SER A 325 -10.95 -1.16 -36.30
C SER A 325 -10.29 0.20 -36.07
N ARG A 326 -10.65 0.90 -34.97
CA ARG A 326 -10.24 2.28 -34.65
C ARG A 326 -10.83 3.32 -35.60
N ASP A 327 -11.81 2.93 -36.39
CA ASP A 327 -12.67 3.82 -37.15
C ASP A 327 -14.02 3.98 -36.42
N ARG A 328 -14.39 5.22 -36.09
CA ARG A 328 -15.54 5.49 -35.23
C ARG A 328 -16.86 4.98 -35.82
N ALA A 329 -17.06 5.14 -37.13
CA ALA A 329 -18.30 4.74 -37.79
C ALA A 329 -18.43 3.21 -37.88
N THR A 330 -17.35 2.54 -38.24
CA THR A 330 -17.27 1.07 -38.30
C THR A 330 -17.42 0.43 -36.92
N ASP A 331 -16.75 0.98 -35.90
CA ASP A 331 -16.84 0.48 -34.53
C ASP A 331 -18.26 0.68 -33.95
N ALA A 332 -18.90 1.83 -34.24
CA ALA A 332 -20.28 2.10 -33.81
C ALA A 332 -21.29 1.10 -34.40
N SER A 333 -21.23 0.84 -35.71
CA SER A 333 -22.16 -0.09 -36.37
C SER A 333 -21.97 -1.53 -35.88
N MET A 334 -20.72 -1.93 -35.67
CA MET A 334 -20.37 -3.24 -35.11
C MET A 334 -20.91 -3.42 -33.70
N ILE A 335 -20.71 -2.43 -32.82
CA ILE A 335 -21.19 -2.50 -31.43
C ILE A 335 -22.72 -2.55 -31.39
N LYS A 336 -23.42 -1.75 -32.20
CA LYS A 336 -24.89 -1.80 -32.29
C LYS A 336 -25.39 -3.19 -32.68
N LYS A 337 -24.78 -3.79 -33.70
CA LYS A 337 -25.11 -5.17 -34.11
C LYS A 337 -24.89 -6.19 -32.99
N LEU A 338 -23.80 -6.08 -32.23
CA LEU A 338 -23.54 -6.98 -31.10
C LEU A 338 -24.55 -6.79 -29.96
N LEU A 339 -25.02 -5.57 -29.71
CA LEU A 339 -26.05 -5.28 -28.72
C LEU A 339 -27.45 -5.79 -29.11
N GLU A 340 -27.71 -5.96 -30.42
CA GLU A 340 -28.89 -6.67 -30.91
C GLU A 340 -28.77 -8.19 -30.67
N GLU A 341 -27.55 -8.76 -30.73
CA GLU A 341 -27.29 -10.18 -30.46
C GLU A 341 -27.42 -10.54 -28.97
N GLY A 342 -27.06 -9.62 -28.05
CA GLY A 342 -27.14 -9.78 -26.61
C GLY A 342 -26.29 -8.78 -25.82
N ASP A 343 -26.01 -9.10 -24.56
CA ASP A 343 -25.19 -8.26 -23.68
C ASP A 343 -23.74 -8.11 -24.20
N LEU A 344 -23.12 -6.96 -23.93
CA LEU A 344 -21.77 -6.66 -24.39
C LEU A 344 -20.95 -5.96 -23.29
N VAL A 345 -19.64 -6.19 -23.25
CA VAL A 345 -18.74 -5.42 -22.39
C VAL A 345 -17.77 -4.55 -23.18
N ILE A 346 -17.60 -3.31 -22.74
CA ILE A 346 -16.65 -2.34 -23.26
C ILE A 346 -15.79 -1.74 -22.14
N CYS A 347 -14.51 -1.57 -22.43
CA CYS A 347 -13.55 -0.85 -21.58
C CYS A 347 -13.18 0.47 -22.26
N PRO A 348 -13.89 1.59 -21.95
CA PRO A 348 -13.80 2.84 -22.71
C PRO A 348 -12.46 3.57 -22.57
N GLU A 349 -11.62 3.21 -21.58
CA GLU A 349 -10.23 3.70 -21.45
C GLU A 349 -9.35 3.28 -22.64
N GLY A 350 -9.69 2.17 -23.30
CA GLY A 350 -8.96 1.62 -24.44
C GLY A 350 -7.55 1.08 -24.12
N THR A 351 -7.08 1.25 -22.90
CA THR A 351 -5.85 0.67 -22.35
C THR A 351 -5.95 0.57 -20.83
N THR A 352 -5.16 -0.31 -20.23
CA THR A 352 -5.23 -0.56 -18.80
C THR A 352 -4.55 0.53 -17.98
N CYS A 353 -5.09 0.86 -16.81
CA CYS A 353 -4.43 1.71 -15.81
C CYS A 353 -4.37 0.97 -14.48
N ARG A 354 -3.16 0.80 -13.92
CA ARG A 354 -2.96 0.00 -12.71
C ARG A 354 -2.97 0.83 -11.43
N GLU A 355 -2.45 2.04 -11.53
CA GLU A 355 -2.44 3.01 -10.45
C GLU A 355 -3.89 3.47 -10.15
N PRO A 356 -4.14 4.12 -9.00
CA PRO A 356 -5.47 4.53 -8.57
C PRO A 356 -6.07 5.71 -9.38
N PHE A 357 -5.98 5.60 -10.71
CA PHE A 357 -6.47 6.56 -11.68
C PHE A 357 -7.40 5.87 -12.70
N LEU A 358 -8.33 6.63 -13.26
CA LEU A 358 -9.07 6.27 -14.46
C LEU A 358 -8.65 7.17 -15.62
N LEU A 359 -8.32 6.56 -16.75
CA LEU A 359 -8.06 7.29 -17.98
C LEU A 359 -9.35 7.85 -18.55
N ARG A 360 -9.22 8.85 -19.41
CA ARG A 360 -10.37 9.47 -20.08
C ARG A 360 -11.16 8.42 -20.85
N PHE A 361 -12.47 8.36 -20.60
CA PHE A 361 -13.38 7.48 -21.31
C PHE A 361 -13.69 8.02 -22.71
N SER A 362 -13.69 7.13 -23.71
CA SER A 362 -14.28 7.43 -25.01
C SER A 362 -15.78 7.64 -24.87
N ALA A 363 -16.34 8.68 -25.50
CA ALA A 363 -17.78 8.97 -25.47
C ALA A 363 -18.60 8.09 -26.42
N LEU A 364 -17.95 7.29 -27.27
CA LEU A 364 -18.61 6.51 -28.32
C LEU A 364 -19.73 5.64 -27.77
N PHE A 365 -19.52 4.95 -26.65
CA PHE A 365 -20.48 4.00 -26.10
C PHE A 365 -21.79 4.65 -25.65
N ALA A 366 -21.75 5.93 -25.23
CA ALA A 366 -22.91 6.65 -24.73
C ALA A 366 -23.92 6.97 -25.84
N GLU A 367 -23.50 6.96 -27.11
CA GLU A 367 -24.35 7.24 -28.29
C GLU A 367 -25.03 5.98 -28.83
N LEU A 368 -24.71 4.80 -28.28
CA LEU A 368 -25.09 3.51 -28.89
C LEU A 368 -26.31 2.86 -28.24
N THR A 369 -26.54 3.09 -26.94
CA THR A 369 -27.65 2.52 -26.19
C THR A 369 -27.91 3.32 -24.90
N ASP A 370 -29.15 3.27 -24.42
CA ASP A 370 -29.55 3.75 -23.09
C ASP A 370 -29.42 2.67 -22.00
N GLU A 371 -29.20 1.41 -22.39
CA GLU A 371 -29.04 0.26 -21.51
C GLU A 371 -27.60 0.16 -20.95
N LEU A 372 -27.19 1.17 -20.17
CA LEU A 372 -25.84 1.33 -19.67
C LEU A 372 -25.71 0.88 -18.20
N VAL A 373 -24.84 -0.11 -17.93
CA VAL A 373 -24.51 -0.57 -16.57
C VAL A 373 -23.02 -0.35 -16.29
N PRO A 374 -22.65 0.63 -15.45
CA PRO A 374 -21.28 0.82 -15.02
C PRO A 374 -20.81 -0.33 -14.12
N VAL A 375 -19.58 -0.80 -14.34
CA VAL A 375 -18.96 -1.85 -13.52
C VAL A 375 -17.58 -1.40 -13.08
N ALA A 376 -17.38 -1.34 -11.77
CA ALA A 376 -16.10 -1.01 -11.17
C ALA A 376 -15.26 -2.28 -11.02
N MET A 377 -14.10 -2.30 -11.70
CA MET A 377 -13.17 -3.42 -11.70
C MET A 377 -11.93 -3.06 -10.87
N ALA A 378 -11.64 -3.88 -9.87
CA ALA A 378 -10.40 -3.81 -9.11
C ALA A 378 -9.74 -5.18 -9.03
N ASN A 379 -8.41 -5.21 -8.95
CA ASN A 379 -7.66 -6.45 -8.79
C ASN A 379 -6.61 -6.31 -7.70
N ARG A 380 -6.25 -7.43 -7.08
CA ARG A 380 -5.14 -7.53 -6.13
C ARG A 380 -4.20 -8.62 -6.59
N MET A 381 -2.93 -8.25 -6.73
CA MET A 381 -1.83 -9.11 -7.16
C MET A 381 -0.71 -8.99 -6.13
N SER A 382 0.03 -10.07 -5.88
CA SER A 382 1.06 -10.12 -4.84
C SER A 382 2.48 -10.18 -5.40
N MET A 383 2.67 -10.77 -6.58
CA MET A 383 3.98 -10.97 -7.21
C MET A 383 4.08 -10.34 -8.59
N PHE A 384 3.07 -10.56 -9.45
CA PHE A 384 3.15 -10.19 -10.85
C PHE A 384 1.96 -9.35 -11.33
N HIS A 385 2.26 -8.30 -12.08
CA HIS A 385 1.25 -7.56 -12.83
C HIS A 385 0.83 -8.33 -14.09
N GLY A 386 -0.48 -8.52 -14.24
CA GLY A 386 -1.11 -9.22 -15.37
C GLY A 386 -1.18 -8.44 -16.68
N THR A 387 -0.45 -7.34 -16.84
CA THR A 387 -0.43 -6.58 -18.10
C THR A 387 0.96 -6.07 -18.44
N THR A 388 1.18 -5.61 -19.66
CA THR A 388 2.31 -4.73 -20.01
C THR A 388 2.00 -3.92 -21.28
N ALA A 389 2.59 -2.73 -21.38
CA ALA A 389 2.56 -1.93 -22.59
C ALA A 389 3.62 -2.39 -23.62
N ARG A 390 4.82 -2.77 -23.15
CA ARG A 390 5.98 -3.09 -24.02
C ARG A 390 6.31 -4.57 -24.12
N GLY A 391 6.10 -5.34 -23.06
CA GLY A 391 6.47 -6.76 -23.05
C GLY A 391 5.57 -7.63 -23.93
N TRP A 392 5.86 -8.93 -24.00
CA TRP A 392 5.05 -9.87 -24.77
C TRP A 392 3.65 -10.03 -24.15
N LYS A 393 2.66 -9.36 -24.74
CA LYS A 393 1.27 -9.33 -24.27
C LYS A 393 0.60 -10.71 -24.19
N GLY A 394 1.12 -11.72 -24.91
CA GLY A 394 0.61 -13.09 -24.80
C GLY A 394 0.80 -13.69 -23.41
N MET A 395 1.78 -13.21 -22.64
CA MET A 395 2.07 -13.68 -21.28
C MET A 395 1.23 -13.00 -20.19
N ASP A 396 0.44 -11.99 -20.55
CA ASP A 396 -0.37 -11.21 -19.59
C ASP A 396 -1.31 -12.09 -18.74
N PRO A 397 -2.09 -13.03 -19.32
CA PRO A 397 -2.91 -13.96 -18.54
C PRO A 397 -2.06 -14.83 -17.61
N PHE A 398 -0.93 -15.33 -18.10
CA PHE A 398 -0.04 -16.21 -17.33
C PHE A 398 0.49 -15.47 -16.10
N TYR A 399 1.06 -14.27 -16.27
CA TYR A 399 1.56 -13.49 -15.14
C TYR A 399 0.46 -13.18 -14.12
N PHE A 400 -0.77 -12.88 -14.55
CA PHE A 400 -1.88 -12.73 -13.61
C PHE A 400 -2.13 -14.01 -12.81
N PHE A 401 -2.32 -15.14 -13.49
CA PHE A 401 -2.64 -16.42 -12.85
C PHE A 401 -1.45 -17.10 -12.18
N MET A 402 -0.22 -16.62 -12.37
CA MET A 402 0.98 -17.06 -11.64
C MET A 402 1.03 -16.51 -10.23
N ASN A 403 0.26 -15.46 -9.88
CA ASN A 403 0.22 -14.97 -8.51
C ASN A 403 -0.26 -16.09 -7.56
N PRO A 404 0.30 -16.24 -6.34
CA PRO A 404 -0.16 -17.27 -5.40
C PRO A 404 -1.67 -17.22 -5.12
N SER A 405 -2.21 -16.03 -4.82
CA SER A 405 -3.64 -15.82 -4.53
C SER A 405 -4.15 -14.52 -5.16
N PRO A 406 -4.33 -14.47 -6.49
CA PRO A 406 -4.87 -13.27 -7.15
C PRO A 406 -6.33 -13.08 -6.76
N ALA A 407 -6.76 -11.83 -6.65
CA ALA A 407 -8.15 -11.48 -6.41
C ALA A 407 -8.67 -10.49 -7.46
N TYR A 408 -9.93 -10.68 -7.85
CA TYR A 408 -10.71 -9.73 -8.63
C TYR A 408 -11.93 -9.30 -7.84
N GLU A 409 -12.23 -8.02 -7.89
CA GLU A 409 -13.43 -7.42 -7.33
C GLU A 409 -14.23 -6.80 -8.47
N VAL A 410 -15.46 -7.27 -8.64
CA VAL A 410 -16.41 -6.86 -9.66
C VAL A 410 -17.58 -6.20 -8.96
N THR A 411 -17.68 -4.88 -9.06
CA THR A 411 -18.74 -4.09 -8.42
C THR A 411 -19.72 -3.61 -9.48
N PHE A 412 -20.93 -4.17 -9.47
CA PHE A 412 -22.04 -3.72 -10.31
C PHE A 412 -22.66 -2.46 -9.71
N LEU A 413 -22.66 -1.38 -10.47
CA LEU A 413 -23.35 -0.15 -10.12
C LEU A 413 -24.76 -0.14 -10.72
N ASN A 414 -25.61 0.75 -10.22
CA ASN A 414 -26.96 0.89 -10.74
C ASN A 414 -26.95 1.24 -12.22
N LYS A 415 -27.91 0.66 -12.97
CA LYS A 415 -28.17 1.05 -14.36
C LYS A 415 -28.40 2.55 -14.43
N LEU A 416 -27.86 3.17 -15.48
CA LEU A 416 -28.02 4.61 -15.68
C LEU A 416 -29.52 4.96 -15.88
N PRO A 417 -30.07 5.91 -15.10
CA PRO A 417 -31.42 6.43 -15.32
C PRO A 417 -31.56 7.07 -16.71
N TYR A 418 -32.76 7.02 -17.29
CA TYR A 418 -33.04 7.55 -18.63
C TYR A 418 -32.73 9.06 -18.73
N GLU A 419 -32.99 9.82 -17.67
CA GLU A 419 -32.77 11.27 -17.61
C GLU A 419 -31.29 11.66 -17.73
N LEU A 420 -30.39 10.72 -17.49
CA LEU A 420 -28.94 10.88 -17.61
C LEU A 420 -28.39 10.30 -18.92
N SER A 421 -29.25 9.86 -19.85
CA SER A 421 -28.85 9.29 -21.13
C SER A 421 -28.82 10.32 -22.26
N CYS A 422 -28.22 9.95 -23.40
CA CYS A 422 -28.20 10.81 -24.59
C CYS A 422 -29.59 11.02 -25.18
N SER A 423 -30.46 10.00 -25.11
CA SER A 423 -31.84 10.07 -25.59
C SER A 423 -32.68 11.11 -24.83
N ALA A 424 -32.36 11.39 -23.57
CA ALA A 424 -32.97 12.47 -22.78
C ALA A 424 -32.35 13.86 -23.02
N GLY A 425 -31.42 13.99 -23.98
CA GLY A 425 -30.83 15.27 -24.40
C GLY A 425 -29.46 15.60 -23.77
N LYS A 426 -28.83 14.67 -23.04
CA LYS A 426 -27.43 14.82 -22.58
C LYS A 426 -26.45 14.62 -23.72
N SER A 427 -25.31 15.30 -23.69
CA SER A 427 -24.23 15.02 -24.64
C SER A 427 -23.49 13.72 -24.27
N SER A 428 -22.98 13.00 -25.28
CA SER A 428 -22.23 11.75 -25.06
C SER A 428 -21.00 11.93 -24.18
N HIS A 429 -20.36 13.10 -24.24
CA HIS A 429 -19.25 13.47 -23.38
C HIS A 429 -19.67 13.64 -21.91
N GLU A 430 -20.82 14.26 -21.64
CA GLU A 430 -21.34 14.38 -20.28
C GLU A 430 -21.66 13.02 -19.67
N VAL A 431 -22.32 12.15 -20.44
CA VAL A 431 -22.65 10.78 -20.01
C VAL A 431 -21.38 9.99 -19.70
N ALA A 432 -20.38 10.03 -20.58
CA ALA A 432 -19.11 9.34 -20.37
C ALA A 432 -18.34 9.86 -19.14
N ASN A 433 -18.28 11.19 -18.95
CA ASN A 433 -17.63 11.81 -17.80
C ASN A 433 -18.38 11.52 -16.48
N TYR A 434 -19.70 11.40 -16.54
CA TYR A 434 -20.52 11.02 -15.38
C TYR A 434 -20.24 9.57 -14.97
N ILE A 435 -20.27 8.64 -15.92
CA ILE A 435 -19.96 7.22 -15.66
C ILE A 435 -18.51 7.05 -15.17
N GLN A 436 -17.55 7.76 -15.77
CA GLN A 436 -16.15 7.74 -15.32
C GLN A 436 -16.05 8.17 -13.84
N ARG A 437 -16.71 9.28 -13.45
CA ARG A 437 -16.72 9.77 -12.06
C ARG A 437 -17.42 8.81 -11.10
N MET A 438 -18.50 8.17 -11.53
CA MET A 438 -19.21 7.18 -10.71
C MET A 438 -18.33 5.97 -10.40
N ILE A 439 -17.66 5.42 -11.42
CA ILE A 439 -16.71 4.31 -11.25
C ILE A 439 -15.51 4.77 -10.40
N ALA A 440 -15.00 5.97 -10.63
CA ALA A 440 -13.88 6.53 -9.86
C ALA A 440 -14.24 6.63 -8.37
N SER A 441 -15.40 7.20 -8.05
CA SER A 441 -15.89 7.34 -6.68
C SER A 441 -16.08 5.98 -6.00
N SER A 442 -16.65 5.00 -6.71
CA SER A 442 -16.82 3.63 -6.17
C SER A 442 -15.49 2.95 -5.86
N LEU A 443 -14.43 3.26 -6.60
CA LEU A 443 -13.09 2.68 -6.40
C LEU A 443 -12.20 3.51 -5.47
N SER A 444 -12.60 4.74 -5.12
CA SER A 444 -11.75 5.77 -4.51
C SER A 444 -10.54 6.16 -5.39
N TYR A 445 -10.76 6.32 -6.69
CA TYR A 445 -9.73 6.62 -7.70
C TYR A 445 -9.90 8.04 -8.24
N GLU A 446 -8.84 8.58 -8.83
CA GLU A 446 -8.85 9.90 -9.46
C GLU A 446 -9.10 9.82 -10.97
N CYS A 447 -9.97 10.70 -11.50
CA CYS A 447 -10.17 10.83 -12.94
C CYS A 447 -9.04 11.64 -13.58
N THR A 448 -8.55 11.19 -14.73
CA THR A 448 -7.54 11.92 -15.51
C THR A 448 -8.07 12.29 -16.89
N SER A 449 -7.47 13.32 -17.50
CA SER A 449 -7.68 13.68 -18.91
C SER A 449 -6.77 12.90 -19.86
N PHE A 450 -5.87 12.07 -19.34
CA PHE A 450 -4.92 11.30 -20.14
C PHE A 450 -5.61 10.25 -20.97
N THR A 451 -5.15 10.12 -22.21
CA THR A 451 -5.65 9.17 -23.18
C THR A 451 -4.71 7.96 -23.29
N ARG A 452 -5.18 6.93 -24.00
CA ARG A 452 -4.33 5.83 -24.44
C ARG A 452 -3.06 6.30 -25.14
N LYS A 453 -3.14 7.30 -26.02
CA LYS A 453 -1.99 7.81 -26.78
C LYS A 453 -0.92 8.38 -25.83
N ASP A 454 -1.35 9.09 -24.79
CA ASP A 454 -0.45 9.68 -23.79
C ASP A 454 0.29 8.59 -23.01
N LYS A 455 -0.42 7.52 -22.61
CA LYS A 455 0.20 6.36 -21.96
C LYS A 455 1.29 5.72 -22.81
N TYR A 456 1.00 5.39 -24.07
CA TYR A 456 1.98 4.73 -24.93
C TYR A 456 3.15 5.65 -25.28
N ARG A 457 2.92 6.95 -25.42
CA ARG A 457 3.99 7.93 -25.63
C ARG A 457 4.90 8.02 -24.42
N ALA A 458 4.35 8.05 -23.21
CA ALA A 458 5.11 8.09 -21.96
C ALA A 458 5.91 6.81 -21.70
N LEU A 459 5.32 5.64 -21.95
CA LEU A 459 5.94 4.34 -21.59
C LEU A 459 6.78 3.73 -22.70
N ALA A 460 6.31 3.79 -23.94
CA ALA A 460 6.87 3.04 -25.07
C ALA A 460 7.41 3.94 -26.19
N GLY A 461 7.27 5.27 -26.09
CA GLY A 461 7.74 6.22 -27.10
C GLY A 461 6.99 6.14 -28.44
N ASN A 462 5.84 5.48 -28.50
CA ASN A 462 4.98 5.37 -29.69
C ASN A 462 3.53 5.73 -29.37
N ASP A 463 2.65 5.80 -30.36
CA ASP A 463 1.24 6.16 -30.17
C ASP A 463 0.31 4.95 -29.92
N GLY A 464 0.87 3.75 -29.79
CA GLY A 464 0.14 2.50 -29.61
C GLY A 464 -0.48 1.95 -30.91
N THR A 465 -0.19 2.53 -32.07
CA THR A 465 -0.52 1.91 -33.36
C THR A 465 0.53 0.83 -33.69
N VAL A 466 0.06 -0.34 -34.10
CA VAL A 466 0.95 -1.41 -34.58
C VAL A 466 1.03 -1.21 -36.09
N VAL A 467 2.13 -0.62 -36.58
CA VAL A 467 2.42 -0.62 -38.01
C VAL A 467 2.62 -2.09 -38.40
N GLU A 468 1.82 -2.60 -39.36
CA GLU A 468 2.05 -3.93 -39.90
C GLU A 468 3.49 -3.99 -40.42
N LYS A 469 4.31 -4.88 -39.85
CA LYS A 469 5.61 -5.16 -40.46
C LYS A 469 5.36 -5.67 -41.87
N PRO A 470 6.03 -5.12 -42.91
CA PRO A 470 5.86 -5.61 -44.26
C PRO A 470 6.16 -7.10 -44.28
N LYS A 471 5.29 -7.89 -44.91
CA LYS A 471 5.51 -9.32 -45.16
C LYS A 471 6.78 -9.45 -46.00
N LEU A 472 7.89 -9.78 -45.35
CA LEU A 472 9.11 -10.18 -46.05
C LEU A 472 8.80 -11.45 -46.85
N SER A 473 9.18 -11.44 -48.12
CA SER A 473 9.02 -12.56 -49.04
C SER A 473 9.79 -13.80 -48.56
N PRO A 474 9.38 -15.02 -48.96
CA PRO A 474 9.87 -16.28 -48.37
C PRO A 474 11.36 -16.56 -48.56
N ASN A 475 12.08 -15.79 -49.39
CA ASN A 475 13.45 -16.10 -49.80
C ASN A 475 14.55 -15.34 -49.04
N LYS A 476 14.28 -14.85 -47.82
CA LYS A 476 15.33 -14.38 -46.88
C LYS A 476 15.10 -14.96 -45.48
N ILE A 477 15.06 -16.27 -45.37
CA ILE A 477 15.08 -17.00 -44.09
C ILE A 477 16.37 -17.83 -44.02
N GLU A 478 17.54 -17.19 -44.20
CA GLU A 478 18.84 -17.79 -43.87
C GLU A 478 19.84 -16.74 -43.37
N ALA A 479 19.44 -15.90 -42.41
CA ALA A 479 20.41 -15.01 -41.74
C ALA A 479 20.05 -14.58 -40.30
N ASN A 480 18.87 -14.90 -39.77
CA ASN A 480 18.43 -14.37 -38.46
C ASN A 480 17.98 -15.42 -37.43
N GLN A 481 18.21 -16.71 -37.68
CA GLN A 481 18.03 -17.78 -36.68
C GLN A 481 19.33 -18.20 -35.97
N GLY A 482 20.48 -17.63 -36.36
CA GLY A 482 21.79 -17.98 -35.78
C GLY A 482 22.15 -17.31 -34.45
N VAL A 483 21.40 -16.29 -33.99
CA VAL A 483 21.78 -15.50 -32.80
C VAL A 483 21.06 -15.95 -31.52
N PHE A 484 20.04 -16.81 -31.61
CA PHE A 484 19.34 -17.36 -30.44
C PHE A 484 19.98 -18.64 -29.88
N LEU A 485 20.92 -19.26 -30.61
CA LEU A 485 21.52 -20.56 -30.25
C LEU A 485 22.91 -20.46 -29.62
N MET A 486 23.57 -19.30 -29.68
CA MET A 486 24.91 -19.11 -29.10
C MET A 486 24.88 -18.66 -27.64
N ASP A 487 23.72 -18.22 -27.13
CA ASP A 487 23.56 -17.68 -25.76
C ASP A 487 23.15 -18.73 -24.70
N SER A 488 22.84 -19.97 -25.12
CA SER A 488 22.42 -21.06 -24.21
C SER A 488 23.44 -22.20 -24.06
N ARG A 489 24.34 -22.42 -25.03
CA ARG A 489 25.21 -23.61 -25.03
C ARG A 489 26.36 -23.53 -24.02
N CYS A 490 26.89 -22.34 -23.76
CA CYS A 490 27.87 -22.14 -22.67
C CYS A 490 27.22 -21.99 -21.29
N PHE A 491 25.92 -21.65 -21.24
CA PHE A 491 25.18 -21.48 -19.98
C PHE A 491 24.56 -22.79 -19.45
N LEU A 492 24.17 -23.73 -20.32
CA LEU A 492 23.60 -25.02 -19.91
C LEU A 492 24.63 -26.00 -19.33
N GLY A 493 25.88 -25.97 -19.83
CA GLY A 493 26.91 -26.95 -19.45
C GLY A 493 27.35 -26.87 -17.98
N PHE A 494 27.27 -25.68 -17.38
CA PHE A 494 27.63 -25.47 -15.97
C PHE A 494 26.44 -25.69 -15.02
N PHE A 495 25.21 -25.55 -15.52
CA PHE A 495 23.98 -25.64 -14.71
C PHE A 495 23.50 -27.07 -14.48
N LEU A 496 23.73 -28.00 -15.43
CA LEU A 496 23.33 -29.41 -15.23
C LEU A 496 24.09 -30.06 -14.06
N LEU A 497 25.33 -29.63 -13.79
CA LEU A 497 26.18 -30.13 -12.71
C LEU A 497 25.78 -29.59 -11.32
N ILE A 498 25.29 -28.34 -11.24
CA ILE A 498 24.86 -27.73 -9.98
C ILE A 498 23.44 -28.18 -9.61
N PHE A 499 22.57 -28.36 -10.60
CA PHE A 499 21.20 -28.84 -10.38
C PHE A 499 21.18 -30.31 -9.91
N LEU A 500 22.10 -31.15 -10.40
CA LEU A 500 22.27 -32.52 -9.90
C LEU A 500 22.84 -32.53 -8.46
N HIS A 501 23.69 -31.57 -8.10
CA HIS A 501 24.26 -31.50 -6.75
C HIS A 501 23.29 -30.99 -5.70
N LEU A 502 22.39 -30.06 -6.04
CA LEU A 502 21.37 -29.55 -5.09
C LEU A 502 20.26 -30.57 -4.79
N CYS A 503 19.95 -31.48 -5.72
CA CYS A 503 18.95 -32.53 -5.47
C CYS A 503 19.45 -33.65 -4.55
N LEU A 504 20.75 -33.74 -4.27
CA LEU A 504 21.35 -34.77 -3.42
C LEU A 504 21.64 -34.32 -1.98
N VAL A 505 21.44 -33.05 -1.64
CA VAL A 505 21.67 -32.50 -0.27
C VAL A 505 20.35 -32.03 0.34
N SER A 506 19.41 -32.95 0.50
CA SER A 506 18.29 -32.80 1.43
C SER A 506 18.12 -34.08 2.22
N ALA A 507 18.98 -34.24 3.22
CA ALA A 507 18.69 -35.01 4.42
C ALA A 507 19.43 -34.34 5.58
N GLU A 508 18.69 -34.15 6.67
CA GLU A 508 19.13 -33.71 8.00
C GLU A 508 19.36 -32.20 8.21
N ILE A 509 18.31 -31.52 8.67
CA ILE A 509 18.43 -30.33 9.53
C ILE A 509 17.73 -30.64 10.84
N ASN A 510 18.52 -30.92 11.87
CA ASN A 510 18.14 -30.81 13.27
C ASN A 510 18.98 -29.66 13.85
N GLY A 511 18.34 -28.59 14.34
CA GLY A 511 19.05 -27.52 15.04
C GLY A 511 18.46 -26.12 14.91
N SER A 512 17.63 -25.77 15.90
CA SER A 512 17.59 -24.49 16.60
C SER A 512 17.42 -23.19 15.78
N VAL A 513 16.16 -22.76 15.68
CA VAL A 513 15.75 -21.44 15.18
C VAL A 513 16.19 -20.34 16.16
N ILE A 514 17.17 -19.53 15.76
CA ILE A 514 17.46 -18.24 16.40
C ILE A 514 16.47 -17.21 15.84
N LYS A 515 15.48 -16.83 16.64
CA LYS A 515 14.47 -15.80 16.34
C LYS A 515 15.11 -14.41 16.49
N MET A 516 15.39 -13.71 15.38
CA MET A 516 15.77 -12.29 15.41
C MET A 516 14.52 -11.41 15.50
N LYS A 517 14.43 -10.61 16.58
CA LYS A 517 13.43 -9.55 16.79
C LYS A 517 13.43 -8.56 15.61
N ARG A 518 12.27 -8.40 14.95
CA ARG A 518 12.02 -7.33 13.97
C ARG A 518 11.63 -6.05 14.72
N GLY A 519 12.25 -4.93 14.36
CA GLY A 519 11.78 -3.60 14.75
C GLY A 519 10.54 -3.20 13.96
N THR A 520 9.58 -2.61 14.68
CA THR A 520 8.37 -1.89 14.26
C THR A 520 7.56 -2.51 13.12
N SER A 521 6.63 -3.39 13.50
CA SER A 521 5.57 -3.95 12.67
C SER A 521 4.70 -2.85 12.05
N SER A 522 4.60 -2.81 10.72
CA SER A 522 3.50 -2.13 10.05
C SER A 522 2.24 -2.98 10.23
N VAL A 523 1.59 -2.88 11.39
CA VAL A 523 0.41 -3.68 11.69
C VAL A 523 -0.72 -3.27 10.71
N PRO A 524 -1.24 -4.20 9.89
CA PRO A 524 -2.27 -3.90 8.90
C PRO A 524 -3.60 -3.58 9.61
N PHE A 525 -4.16 -2.40 9.34
CA PHE A 525 -5.51 -1.99 9.75
C PHE A 525 -6.45 -2.10 8.55
N ASP A 526 -7.51 -2.92 8.64
CA ASP A 526 -8.56 -3.02 7.62
C ASP A 526 -9.78 -2.16 8.04
N PRO A 527 -10.02 -0.99 7.42
CA PRO A 527 -11.12 -0.11 7.80
C PRO A 527 -12.50 -0.68 7.45
N THR A 528 -12.60 -1.67 6.56
CA THR A 528 -13.90 -2.22 6.12
C THR A 528 -14.61 -3.03 7.22
N ARG A 529 -13.86 -3.42 8.25
CA ARG A 529 -14.35 -4.17 9.41
C ARG A 529 -14.84 -3.26 10.54
N VAL A 530 -14.71 -1.94 10.36
CA VAL A 530 -15.18 -0.93 11.31
C VAL A 530 -16.61 -0.53 10.97
N THR A 531 -17.49 -0.57 11.95
CA THR A 531 -18.86 -0.04 11.87
C THR A 531 -19.01 1.11 12.85
N GLN A 532 -19.44 2.27 12.36
CA GLN A 532 -19.82 3.40 13.22
C GLN A 532 -21.12 3.05 13.95
N LEU A 533 -21.12 3.15 15.28
CA LEU A 533 -22.28 2.88 16.13
C LEU A 533 -23.03 4.15 16.52
N SER A 534 -22.29 5.21 16.87
CA SER A 534 -22.85 6.50 17.28
C SER A 534 -21.86 7.64 17.01
N TRP A 535 -22.39 8.86 16.86
CA TRP A 535 -21.62 10.11 16.85
C TRP A 535 -21.62 10.80 18.22
N HIS A 536 -22.62 10.53 19.07
CA HIS A 536 -22.76 11.09 20.42
C HIS A 536 -23.09 9.94 21.41
N PRO A 537 -22.07 9.39 22.11
CA PRO A 537 -20.64 9.67 21.93
C PRO A 537 -20.14 9.07 20.62
N ARG A 538 -18.97 9.51 20.15
CA ARG A 538 -18.32 8.88 18.99
C ARG A 538 -17.92 7.46 19.36
N ALA A 539 -18.56 6.46 18.76
CA ALA A 539 -18.34 5.06 19.06
C ALA A 539 -18.30 4.21 17.78
N PHE A 540 -17.34 3.29 17.71
CA PHE A 540 -17.05 2.44 16.55
C PHE A 540 -16.73 1.02 17.01
N ILE A 541 -17.28 0.02 16.34
CA ILE A 541 -16.93 -1.40 16.57
C ILE A 541 -16.05 -1.90 15.44
N TYR A 542 -14.93 -2.53 15.78
CA TYR A 542 -14.08 -3.26 14.86
C TYR A 542 -14.35 -4.75 15.03
N LYS A 543 -14.89 -5.39 13.99
CA LYS A 543 -15.18 -6.84 14.04
C LYS A 543 -13.92 -7.67 13.85
N GLY A 544 -13.60 -8.56 14.79
CA GLY A 544 -12.40 -9.40 14.85
C GLY A 544 -11.10 -8.61 14.78
N PHE A 545 -11.01 -7.56 15.60
CA PHE A 545 -9.81 -6.77 15.84
C PHE A 545 -8.66 -7.62 16.38
N LEU A 546 -8.95 -8.57 17.26
CA LEU A 546 -8.03 -9.59 17.75
C LEU A 546 -8.31 -10.94 17.09
N SER A 547 -7.27 -11.74 16.88
CA SER A 547 -7.45 -13.17 16.57
C SER A 547 -7.91 -13.94 17.81
N SER A 548 -8.44 -15.16 17.63
CA SER A 548 -8.77 -16.02 18.79
C SER A 548 -7.51 -16.30 19.62
N ASP A 549 -6.38 -16.58 18.97
CA ASP A 549 -5.11 -16.87 19.64
C ASP A 549 -4.61 -15.67 20.47
N GLU A 550 -4.77 -14.45 19.96
CA GLU A 550 -4.45 -13.23 20.71
C GLU A 550 -5.34 -13.07 21.94
N CYS A 551 -6.63 -13.37 21.82
CA CYS A 551 -7.55 -13.34 22.95
C CYS A 551 -7.14 -14.36 24.03
N ASP A 552 -6.87 -15.60 23.62
CA ASP A 552 -6.50 -16.70 24.52
C ASP A 552 -5.14 -16.43 25.19
N HIS A 553 -4.21 -15.81 24.47
CA HIS A 553 -2.93 -15.35 25.00
C HIS A 553 -3.11 -14.31 26.11
N LEU A 554 -3.91 -13.27 25.88
CA LEU A 554 -4.18 -12.24 26.89
C LEU A 554 -4.87 -12.81 28.14
N ILE A 555 -5.82 -13.73 27.97
CA ILE A 555 -6.46 -14.43 29.10
C ILE A 555 -5.43 -15.26 29.87
N THR A 556 -4.56 -15.99 29.17
CA THR A 556 -3.53 -16.84 29.79
C THR A 556 -2.54 -16.02 30.62
N LEU A 557 -2.14 -14.84 30.14
CA LEU A 557 -1.26 -13.94 30.90
C LEU A 557 -1.90 -13.44 32.21
N ALA A 558 -3.23 -13.38 32.26
CA ALA A 558 -3.99 -12.81 33.37
C ALA A 558 -4.53 -13.84 34.37
N LYS A 559 -4.83 -15.07 33.94
CA LYS A 559 -5.63 -16.05 34.69
C LYS A 559 -5.20 -16.28 36.14
N ASP A 560 -3.90 -16.26 36.42
CA ASP A 560 -3.33 -16.51 37.76
C ASP A 560 -2.93 -15.23 38.53
N LYS A 561 -3.31 -14.05 38.03
CA LYS A 561 -2.87 -12.74 38.54
C LYS A 561 -4.00 -11.74 38.73
N LEU A 562 -5.26 -12.18 38.65
CA LEU A 562 -6.43 -11.33 38.81
C LEU A 562 -6.65 -10.99 40.29
N GLU A 563 -6.83 -9.70 40.57
CA GLU A 563 -7.24 -9.19 41.88
C GLU A 563 -8.57 -8.44 41.73
N LYS A 564 -9.26 -8.15 42.84
CA LYS A 564 -10.51 -7.39 42.80
C LYS A 564 -10.27 -6.01 42.16
N SER A 565 -11.13 -5.61 41.22
CA SER A 565 -10.93 -4.36 40.48
C SER A 565 -11.18 -3.14 41.35
N MET A 566 -10.31 -2.14 41.22
CA MET A 566 -10.40 -0.86 41.94
C MET A 566 -10.99 0.26 41.06
N VAL A 567 -11.46 1.33 41.69
CA VAL A 567 -11.95 2.57 41.04
C VAL A 567 -11.19 3.77 41.62
N ALA A 568 -10.96 4.81 40.81
CA ALA A 568 -10.37 6.06 41.29
C ALA A 568 -11.42 6.88 42.04
N ASP A 569 -11.10 7.31 43.26
CA ASP A 569 -11.95 8.20 44.05
C ASP A 569 -11.98 9.61 43.47
N ASN A 570 -13.17 10.20 43.35
CA ASN A 570 -13.37 11.49 42.67
C ASN A 570 -12.74 12.69 43.41
N GLU A 571 -12.56 12.60 44.73
CA GLU A 571 -12.02 13.70 45.54
C GLU A 571 -10.51 13.55 45.77
N SER A 572 -10.08 12.34 46.13
CA SER A 572 -8.69 12.05 46.52
C SER A 572 -7.84 11.49 45.38
N GLY A 573 -8.44 11.02 44.29
CA GLY A 573 -7.76 10.34 43.19
C GLY A 573 -7.19 8.95 43.56
N GLN A 574 -7.38 8.49 44.80
CA GLN A 574 -6.84 7.21 45.27
C GLN A 574 -7.63 6.02 44.74
N SER A 575 -6.95 4.89 44.57
CA SER A 575 -7.58 3.64 44.11
C SER A 575 -8.28 2.96 45.30
N ILE A 576 -9.60 2.81 45.23
CA ILE A 576 -10.44 2.20 46.29
C ILE A 576 -11.23 0.99 45.78
N GLU A 577 -11.50 0.03 46.67
CA GLU A 577 -12.44 -1.05 46.38
C GLU A 577 -13.85 -0.48 46.29
N SER A 578 -14.64 -0.96 45.33
CA SER A 578 -15.97 -0.41 45.05
C SER A 578 -17.03 -1.51 44.91
N GLU A 579 -18.23 -1.23 45.43
CA GLU A 579 -19.41 -2.07 45.19
C GLU A 579 -20.00 -1.85 43.78
N VAL A 580 -19.59 -0.78 43.08
CA VAL A 580 -20.12 -0.44 41.74
C VAL A 580 -19.34 -1.10 40.60
N ARG A 581 -18.13 -1.61 40.86
CA ARG A 581 -17.32 -2.42 39.94
C ARG A 581 -16.95 -3.73 40.61
N THR A 582 -17.60 -4.81 40.20
CA THR A 582 -17.49 -6.10 40.90
C THR A 582 -16.63 -7.12 40.14
N SER A 583 -15.87 -6.70 39.13
CA SER A 583 -14.98 -7.58 38.35
C SER A 583 -13.64 -7.81 39.04
N SER A 584 -12.92 -8.83 38.58
CA SER A 584 -11.49 -8.99 38.86
C SER A 584 -10.66 -8.48 37.68
N GLY A 585 -9.47 -7.92 37.93
CA GLY A 585 -8.64 -7.33 36.90
C GLY A 585 -7.16 -7.33 37.22
N MET A 586 -6.34 -7.11 36.18
CA MET A 586 -4.90 -6.92 36.29
C MET A 586 -4.35 -6.06 35.13
N PHE A 587 -3.20 -5.42 35.32
CA PHE A 587 -2.55 -4.60 34.29
C PHE A 587 -1.33 -5.31 33.67
N LEU A 588 -1.35 -5.50 32.35
CA LEU A 588 -0.20 -5.99 31.62
C LEU A 588 0.83 -4.86 31.47
N GLN A 589 2.12 -5.20 31.58
CA GLN A 589 3.15 -4.22 31.31
C GLN A 589 3.09 -3.80 29.83
N LYS A 590 3.37 -2.52 29.54
CA LYS A 590 3.47 -2.04 28.16
C LYS A 590 4.52 -2.85 27.40
N ALA A 591 4.19 -3.26 26.18
CA ALA A 591 5.03 -4.11 25.35
C ALA A 591 5.63 -5.33 26.09
N GLN A 592 4.88 -5.92 27.04
CA GLN A 592 5.34 -7.04 27.88
C GLN A 592 5.89 -8.22 27.05
N ASP A 593 5.25 -8.50 25.91
CA ASP A 593 5.72 -9.44 24.91
C ASP A 593 5.38 -8.96 23.48
N GLU A 594 5.79 -9.76 22.48
CA GLU A 594 5.60 -9.46 21.06
C GLU A 594 4.11 -9.33 20.69
N VAL A 595 3.22 -10.14 21.30
CA VAL A 595 1.78 -10.11 21.04
C VAL A 595 1.16 -8.84 21.63
N VAL A 596 1.48 -8.52 22.89
CA VAL A 596 1.00 -7.29 23.55
C VAL A 596 1.49 -6.06 22.79
N ALA A 597 2.75 -6.01 22.38
CA ALA A 597 3.31 -4.90 21.62
C ALA A 597 2.63 -4.72 20.25
N ASP A 598 2.35 -5.82 19.53
CA ASP A 598 1.64 -5.77 18.25
C ASP A 598 0.18 -5.32 18.40
N ILE A 599 -0.50 -5.73 19.48
CA ILE A 599 -1.86 -5.25 19.79
C ILE A 599 -1.84 -3.75 20.11
N GLU A 600 -0.89 -3.27 20.92
CA GLU A 600 -0.74 -1.84 21.23
C GLU A 600 -0.44 -1.00 19.98
N ALA A 601 0.42 -1.50 19.09
CA ALA A 601 0.68 -0.87 17.80
C ALA A 601 -0.57 -0.85 16.90
N ARG A 602 -1.38 -1.93 16.90
CA ARG A 602 -2.67 -1.99 16.18
C ARG A 602 -3.67 -0.97 16.71
N ILE A 603 -3.74 -0.82 18.04
CA ILE A 603 -4.59 0.16 18.70
C ILE A 603 -4.18 1.56 18.25
N SER A 604 -2.88 1.89 18.31
CA SER A 604 -2.37 3.20 17.87
C SER A 604 -2.67 3.48 16.39
N ALA A 605 -2.53 2.47 15.53
CA ALA A 605 -2.85 2.60 14.11
C ALA A 605 -4.35 2.84 13.85
N TRP A 606 -5.24 2.22 14.63
CA TRP A 606 -6.68 2.39 14.49
C TRP A 606 -7.17 3.73 15.07
N THR A 607 -6.71 4.11 16.25
CA THR A 607 -7.16 5.32 16.95
C THR A 607 -6.51 6.60 16.41
N PHE A 608 -5.41 6.47 15.65
CA PHE A 608 -4.51 7.57 15.27
C PHE A 608 -3.89 8.29 16.48
N LEU A 609 -3.89 7.67 17.66
CA LEU A 609 -3.28 8.20 18.87
C LEU A 609 -1.94 7.48 19.14
N PRO A 610 -0.88 8.20 19.54
CA PRO A 610 0.44 7.60 19.77
C PRO A 610 0.43 6.53 20.89
N VAL A 611 1.31 5.53 20.78
CA VAL A 611 1.40 4.42 21.76
C VAL A 611 1.75 4.96 23.15
N GLU A 612 2.60 6.00 23.20
CA GLU A 612 3.06 6.65 24.42
C GLU A 612 1.96 7.38 25.20
N ASN A 613 0.81 7.64 24.57
CA ASN A 613 -0.37 8.21 25.22
C ASN A 613 -1.22 7.14 25.92
N GLY A 614 -1.05 5.86 25.58
CA GLY A 614 -1.84 4.79 26.16
C GLY A 614 -1.39 4.44 27.57
N GLU A 615 -2.28 4.07 28.47
CA GLU A 615 -1.93 3.41 29.74
C GLU A 615 -1.51 1.95 29.53
N SER A 616 -1.06 1.26 30.57
CA SER A 616 -0.95 -0.21 30.55
C SER A 616 -2.32 -0.87 30.26
N MET A 617 -2.33 -1.97 29.50
CA MET A 617 -3.59 -2.64 29.14
C MET A 617 -4.17 -3.38 30.33
N GLN A 618 -5.44 -3.12 30.65
CA GLN A 618 -6.13 -3.76 31.78
C GLN A 618 -6.95 -4.95 31.31
N ILE A 619 -6.64 -6.16 31.80
CA ILE A 619 -7.45 -7.36 31.58
C ILE A 619 -8.48 -7.46 32.70
N LEU A 620 -9.72 -7.78 32.36
CA LEU A 620 -10.86 -7.86 33.26
C LEU A 620 -11.64 -9.15 33.06
N HIS A 621 -12.10 -9.73 34.15
CA HIS A 621 -12.95 -10.90 34.21
C HIS A 621 -14.22 -10.60 35.01
N TYR A 622 -15.38 -10.91 34.43
CA TYR A 622 -16.69 -10.83 35.07
C TYR A 622 -17.35 -12.21 35.09
N GLU A 623 -17.63 -12.68 36.29
CA GLU A 623 -18.42 -13.88 36.57
C GLU A 623 -19.92 -13.58 36.55
N HIS A 624 -20.74 -14.61 36.75
CA HIS A 624 -22.20 -14.49 36.85
C HIS A 624 -22.61 -13.40 37.86
N GLY A 625 -23.47 -12.48 37.42
CA GLY A 625 -24.00 -11.36 38.21
C GLY A 625 -23.04 -10.17 38.33
N GLN A 626 -21.75 -10.31 38.01
CA GLN A 626 -20.80 -9.21 38.12
C GLN A 626 -21.02 -8.15 37.02
N LYS A 627 -20.81 -6.88 37.38
CA LYS A 627 -21.13 -5.71 36.55
C LYS A 627 -20.16 -4.56 36.78
N TYR A 628 -20.31 -3.51 35.97
CA TYR A 628 -19.75 -2.20 36.24
C TYR A 628 -20.82 -1.14 35.96
N GLU A 629 -21.22 -0.40 36.99
CA GLU A 629 -22.17 0.70 36.85
C GLU A 629 -21.69 1.77 35.85
N PRO A 630 -22.62 2.52 35.23
CA PRO A 630 -22.27 3.57 34.29
C PRO A 630 -21.33 4.62 34.89
N HIS A 631 -20.22 4.90 34.21
CA HIS A 631 -19.16 5.82 34.62
C HIS A 631 -18.54 6.51 33.40
N PHE A 632 -17.66 7.46 33.68
CA PHE A 632 -16.83 8.12 32.68
C PHE A 632 -15.40 7.61 32.76
N ASP A 633 -14.75 7.52 31.60
CA ASP A 633 -13.33 7.20 31.54
C ASP A 633 -12.44 8.45 31.68
N TYR A 634 -12.98 9.66 31.49
CA TYR A 634 -12.25 10.89 31.82
C TYR A 634 -12.23 11.14 33.33
N PHE A 635 -11.19 11.79 33.82
CA PHE A 635 -11.05 12.10 35.26
C PHE A 635 -11.86 13.32 35.69
N HIS A 636 -12.39 13.30 36.91
CA HIS A 636 -12.94 14.48 37.59
C HIS A 636 -11.91 15.15 38.51
N ASP A 637 -10.94 14.38 39.02
CA ASP A 637 -9.90 14.88 39.90
C ASP A 637 -8.72 15.48 39.11
N LYS A 638 -8.05 16.48 39.69
CA LYS A 638 -6.91 17.12 39.04
C LYS A 638 -5.63 16.27 39.09
N ALA A 639 -5.48 15.40 40.09
CA ALA A 639 -4.26 14.63 40.31
C ALA A 639 -4.00 13.62 39.18
N ASN A 640 -5.01 12.86 38.78
CA ASN A 640 -4.91 11.92 37.67
C ASN A 640 -4.80 12.61 36.31
N GLN A 641 -5.23 13.88 36.20
CA GLN A 641 -5.01 14.68 34.99
C GLN A 641 -3.58 15.17 34.84
N GLU A 642 -2.78 15.20 35.91
CA GLU A 642 -1.37 15.63 35.81
C GLU A 642 -0.58 14.67 34.88
N LEU A 643 -0.89 13.37 34.95
CA LEU A 643 -0.25 12.33 34.16
C LEU A 643 -0.97 12.13 32.82
N GLY A 644 -0.48 12.81 31.77
CA GLY A 644 -1.00 12.69 30.41
C GLY A 644 -2.29 13.47 30.12
N GLY A 645 -2.95 14.08 31.10
CA GLY A 645 -4.25 14.76 30.93
C GLY A 645 -5.44 13.79 30.96
N HIS A 646 -6.63 14.26 30.55
CA HIS A 646 -7.79 13.39 30.41
C HIS A 646 -7.53 12.23 29.43
N ARG A 647 -8.19 11.10 29.69
CA ARG A 647 -8.33 10.00 28.72
C ARG A 647 -9.24 10.46 27.59
N ILE A 648 -8.71 10.60 26.38
CA ILE A 648 -9.45 11.03 25.18
C ILE A 648 -10.26 9.89 24.57
N ALA A 649 -9.73 8.67 24.59
CA ALA A 649 -10.33 7.52 23.93
C ALA A 649 -10.07 6.24 24.71
N THR A 650 -11.01 5.31 24.57
CA THR A 650 -10.95 3.97 25.17
C THR A 650 -11.14 2.93 24.08
N VAL A 651 -10.25 1.94 24.04
CA VAL A 651 -10.42 0.72 23.24
C VAL A 651 -10.72 -0.45 24.18
N LEU A 652 -11.95 -0.94 24.12
CA LEU A 652 -12.44 -2.10 24.87
C LEU A 652 -12.52 -3.32 23.94
N MET A 653 -11.61 -4.27 24.14
CA MET A 653 -11.52 -5.51 23.37
C MET A 653 -12.23 -6.65 24.12
N TYR A 654 -13.07 -7.41 23.41
CA TYR A 654 -13.77 -8.56 23.98
C TYR A 654 -12.95 -9.84 23.74
N LEU A 655 -12.56 -10.53 24.82
CA LEU A 655 -11.70 -11.71 24.76
C LEU A 655 -12.48 -13.03 24.85
N SER A 656 -13.76 -12.97 25.21
CA SER A 656 -14.68 -14.11 25.21
C SER A 656 -16.03 -13.75 24.57
N ASP A 657 -16.72 -14.77 24.04
CA ASP A 657 -18.14 -14.68 23.76
C ASP A 657 -18.91 -14.85 25.07
N VAL A 658 -19.95 -14.03 25.28
CA VAL A 658 -20.84 -14.15 26.45
C VAL A 658 -22.20 -14.63 25.96
N GLU A 659 -22.72 -15.68 26.59
CA GLU A 659 -23.98 -16.30 26.15
C GLU A 659 -25.19 -15.39 26.40
N SER A 660 -25.23 -14.72 27.56
CA SER A 660 -26.27 -13.74 27.88
C SER A 660 -25.78 -12.70 28.90
N GLY A 661 -26.18 -11.44 28.72
CA GLY A 661 -25.72 -10.31 29.52
C GLY A 661 -24.31 -9.83 29.12
N GLY A 662 -23.67 -9.06 30.00
CA GLY A 662 -22.30 -8.58 29.78
C GLY A 662 -22.14 -7.49 28.71
N GLU A 663 -23.24 -6.92 28.20
CA GLU A 663 -23.19 -5.88 27.18
C GLU A 663 -22.50 -4.61 27.70
N THR A 664 -21.78 -3.91 26.82
CA THR A 664 -21.30 -2.55 27.10
C THR A 664 -22.39 -1.58 26.70
N VAL A 665 -22.96 -0.84 27.65
CA VAL A 665 -24.13 0.02 27.45
C VAL A 665 -23.75 1.50 27.59
N PHE A 666 -24.28 2.35 26.72
CA PHE A 666 -24.19 3.81 26.73
C PHE A 666 -25.57 4.41 27.02
N PRO A 667 -25.92 4.68 28.30
CA PRO A 667 -27.26 5.11 28.69
C PRO A 667 -27.68 6.45 28.07
N ASN A 668 -26.72 7.34 27.82
CA ASN A 668 -26.94 8.70 27.33
C ASN A 668 -26.83 8.84 25.81
N SER A 669 -26.55 7.76 25.07
CA SER A 669 -26.35 7.88 23.63
C SER A 669 -27.65 8.21 22.89
N GLU A 670 -27.60 9.15 21.95
CA GLU A 670 -28.73 9.55 21.09
C GLU A 670 -29.33 8.36 20.31
N GLY A 671 -28.51 7.36 19.98
CA GLY A 671 -28.95 6.15 19.30
C GLY A 671 -29.74 5.16 20.16
N LYS A 672 -29.93 5.42 21.46
CA LYS A 672 -30.56 4.48 22.42
C LYS A 672 -31.89 3.92 21.94
N LEU A 673 -32.73 4.74 21.32
CA LEU A 673 -34.05 4.35 20.81
C LEU A 673 -34.02 3.77 19.38
N ALA A 674 -32.96 4.06 18.62
CA ALA A 674 -32.84 3.66 17.22
C ALA A 674 -32.26 2.25 17.05
N GLN A 675 -31.65 1.69 18.10
CA GLN A 675 -31.12 0.33 18.07
C GLN A 675 -32.25 -0.70 18.32
N PRO A 676 -32.62 -1.53 17.33
CA PRO A 676 -33.61 -2.58 17.54
C PRO A 676 -33.06 -3.62 18.51
N LYS A 677 -33.85 -3.96 19.53
CA LYS A 677 -33.52 -4.98 20.53
C LYS A 677 -34.64 -5.99 20.63
N ASP A 678 -34.28 -7.24 20.41
CA ASP A 678 -35.14 -8.39 20.65
C ASP A 678 -34.95 -8.91 22.09
N ASP A 679 -35.59 -10.04 22.41
CA ASP A 679 -35.53 -10.67 23.72
C ASP A 679 -34.14 -11.23 24.08
N SER A 680 -33.18 -11.19 23.15
CA SER A 680 -31.80 -11.63 23.41
C SER A 680 -30.94 -10.59 24.13
N TRP A 681 -31.45 -9.38 24.36
CA TRP A 681 -30.76 -8.31 25.09
C TRP A 681 -31.16 -8.29 26.56
N SER A 682 -30.20 -8.08 27.45
CA SER A 682 -30.47 -7.91 28.88
C SER A 682 -31.32 -6.65 29.15
N ASP A 683 -32.07 -6.65 30.25
CA ASP A 683 -32.88 -5.47 30.63
C ASP A 683 -31.99 -4.24 30.91
N CYS A 684 -30.78 -4.46 31.39
CA CYS A 684 -29.76 -3.42 31.48
C CYS A 684 -29.41 -2.82 30.11
N ALA A 685 -29.14 -3.68 29.11
CA ALA A 685 -28.78 -3.23 27.77
C ALA A 685 -29.91 -2.47 27.06
N LYS A 686 -31.17 -2.75 27.39
CA LYS A 686 -32.34 -2.02 26.85
C LYS A 686 -32.33 -0.53 27.24
N ASN A 687 -31.67 -0.15 28.33
CA ASN A 687 -31.62 1.21 28.86
C ASN A 687 -30.55 2.13 28.24
N GLY A 688 -29.89 1.76 27.14
CA GLY A 688 -28.90 2.59 26.43
C GLY A 688 -28.61 2.08 25.02
N TYR A 689 -27.73 2.71 24.24
CA TYR A 689 -27.17 2.01 23.07
C TYR A 689 -26.20 0.95 23.58
N ALA A 690 -26.31 -0.31 23.16
CA ALA A 690 -25.54 -1.40 23.75
C ALA A 690 -24.77 -2.22 22.72
N VAL A 691 -23.65 -2.78 23.14
CA VAL A 691 -22.76 -3.62 22.31
C VAL A 691 -22.59 -4.97 22.99
N LYS A 692 -22.95 -6.04 22.28
CA LYS A 692 -22.74 -7.40 22.77
C LYS A 692 -21.26 -7.79 22.69
N PRO A 693 -20.70 -8.41 23.75
CA PRO A 693 -19.35 -8.93 23.72
C PRO A 693 -19.27 -10.13 22.77
N ARG A 694 -18.38 -10.04 21.77
CA ARG A 694 -18.07 -11.13 20.84
C ARG A 694 -16.56 -11.28 20.79
N LYS A 695 -16.06 -12.51 20.93
CA LYS A 695 -14.63 -12.78 20.99
C LYS A 695 -13.91 -12.20 19.77
N GLY A 696 -12.89 -11.39 20.04
CA GLY A 696 -12.06 -10.74 19.03
C GLY A 696 -12.55 -9.37 18.59
N ASP A 697 -13.80 -8.98 18.84
CA ASP A 697 -14.30 -7.64 18.50
C ASP A 697 -13.72 -6.58 19.46
N ALA A 698 -13.53 -5.35 18.97
CA ALA A 698 -13.07 -4.23 19.79
C ALA A 698 -13.95 -2.99 19.59
N LEU A 699 -14.34 -2.36 20.69
CA LEU A 699 -15.14 -1.14 20.73
C LEU A 699 -14.22 0.05 21.04
N LEU A 700 -14.17 1.02 20.13
CA LEU A 700 -13.53 2.31 20.33
C LEU A 700 -14.60 3.35 20.61
N PHE A 701 -14.47 4.08 21.72
CA PHE A 701 -15.29 5.25 21.99
C PHE A 701 -14.46 6.40 22.56
N PHE A 702 -14.92 7.63 22.35
CA PHE A 702 -14.24 8.83 22.77
C PHE A 702 -14.91 9.44 24.00
N SER A 703 -14.10 9.76 25.00
CA SER A 703 -14.51 10.42 26.24
C SER A 703 -14.52 11.94 26.12
N LEU A 704 -13.82 12.47 25.10
CA LEU A 704 -13.75 13.90 24.80
C LEU A 704 -14.25 14.21 23.38
N HIS A 705 -14.81 15.41 23.24
CA HIS A 705 -15.08 16.04 21.96
C HIS A 705 -13.78 16.40 21.23
N PRO A 706 -13.81 16.63 19.90
CA PRO A 706 -12.63 17.05 19.14
C PRO A 706 -11.98 18.36 19.61
N ASP A 707 -12.73 19.20 20.34
CA ASP A 707 -12.25 20.42 20.98
C ASP A 707 -11.64 20.19 22.39
N ALA A 708 -11.44 18.92 22.76
CA ALA A 708 -10.90 18.45 24.04
C ALA A 708 -11.80 18.70 25.28
N THR A 709 -13.06 19.09 25.09
CA THR A 709 -14.03 19.14 26.20
C THR A 709 -14.61 17.75 26.51
N THR A 710 -15.04 17.52 27.75
CA THR A 710 -15.60 16.23 28.19
C THR A 710 -16.97 15.95 27.57
N ASP A 711 -17.16 14.75 27.02
CA ASP A 711 -18.43 14.34 26.41
C ASP A 711 -19.30 13.59 27.43
N ALA A 712 -20.36 14.22 27.93
CA ALA A 712 -21.30 13.59 28.88
C ALA A 712 -22.09 12.41 28.29
N ASN A 713 -22.14 12.29 26.95
CA ASN A 713 -22.76 11.14 26.28
C ASN A 713 -21.87 9.89 26.33
N SER A 714 -20.58 10.04 26.68
CA SER A 714 -19.63 8.92 26.85
C SER A 714 -19.85 8.08 28.11
N LEU A 715 -20.87 8.42 28.92
CA LEU A 715 -21.29 7.62 30.06
C LEU A 715 -21.57 6.19 29.59
N HIS A 716 -20.85 5.23 30.18
CA HIS A 716 -20.95 3.84 29.76
C HIS A 716 -20.73 2.87 30.93
N GLY A 717 -21.27 1.66 30.83
CA GLY A 717 -21.14 0.63 31.85
C GLY A 717 -21.09 -0.78 31.25
N SER A 718 -20.80 -1.77 32.09
CA SER A 718 -20.87 -3.19 31.75
C SER A 718 -22.07 -3.80 32.44
N CYS A 719 -23.07 -4.21 31.66
CA CYS A 719 -24.24 -4.91 32.16
C CYS A 719 -23.86 -6.22 32.88
N PRO A 720 -24.68 -6.69 33.84
CA PRO A 720 -24.43 -7.95 34.53
C PRO A 720 -24.30 -9.12 33.57
N VAL A 721 -23.34 -10.02 33.82
CA VAL A 721 -23.26 -11.29 33.09
C VAL A 721 -24.37 -12.21 33.60
N ILE A 722 -25.26 -12.66 32.72
CA ILE A 722 -26.37 -13.55 33.08
C ILE A 722 -25.98 -15.00 32.85
N LYS A 723 -25.29 -15.31 31.74
CA LYS A 723 -24.83 -16.67 31.43
C LYS A 723 -23.49 -16.65 30.69
N GLY A 724 -22.58 -17.52 31.11
CA GLY A 724 -21.19 -17.54 30.66
C GLY A 724 -20.29 -16.65 31.53
N GLU A 725 -19.15 -16.25 30.97
CA GLU A 725 -18.15 -15.38 31.61
C GLU A 725 -17.64 -14.34 30.61
N LYS A 726 -17.43 -13.10 31.07
CA LYS A 726 -16.92 -12.02 30.22
C LYS A 726 -15.46 -11.75 30.53
N TRP A 727 -14.61 -11.94 29.53
CA TRP A 727 -13.23 -11.47 29.52
C TRP A 727 -13.09 -10.27 28.59
N SER A 728 -12.43 -9.23 29.05
CA SER A 728 -12.18 -8.02 28.25
C SER A 728 -10.82 -7.41 28.53
N ALA A 729 -10.22 -6.76 27.53
CA ALA A 729 -9.02 -5.96 27.68
C ALA A 729 -9.33 -4.49 27.37
N THR A 730 -8.99 -3.58 28.28
CA THR A 730 -9.23 -2.14 28.15
C THR A 730 -7.91 -1.42 27.96
N LYS A 731 -7.86 -0.53 26.97
CA LYS A 731 -6.74 0.39 26.72
C LYS A 731 -7.26 1.82 26.77
N TRP A 732 -6.90 2.54 27.82
CA TRP A 732 -7.15 3.98 27.93
C TRP A 732 -6.03 4.77 27.25
N ILE A 733 -6.38 5.86 26.57
CA ILE A 733 -5.44 6.69 25.83
C ILE A 733 -5.65 8.14 26.23
N HIS A 734 -4.57 8.80 26.63
CA HIS A 734 -4.55 10.19 27.12
C HIS A 734 -4.38 11.22 25.99
N VAL A 735 -4.71 12.47 26.28
CA VAL A 735 -4.47 13.61 25.37
C VAL A 735 -2.97 13.90 25.16
N ARG A 736 -2.11 13.56 26.13
CA ARG A 736 -0.65 13.69 26.08
C ARG A 736 0.03 12.36 26.44
N SER A 737 1.35 12.33 26.34
CA SER A 737 2.15 11.15 26.72
C SER A 737 1.94 10.79 28.19
N PHE A 738 1.61 9.52 28.45
CA PHE A 738 1.51 8.93 29.78
C PHE A 738 2.86 8.41 30.28
N ASP A 739 3.81 8.15 29.38
CA ASP A 739 5.14 7.61 29.70
C ASP A 739 6.13 8.65 30.23
N LYS A 740 5.89 9.94 29.96
CA LYS A 740 6.69 11.03 30.50
C LYS A 740 6.12 11.47 31.84
N LEU A 741 6.64 10.88 32.92
CA LEU A 741 6.70 11.60 34.19
C LEU A 741 7.52 12.87 33.92
N GLU A 742 6.85 14.01 33.86
CA GLU A 742 7.52 15.29 33.99
C GLU A 742 8.28 15.27 35.32
N ARG A 743 9.58 14.93 35.27
CA ARG A 743 10.53 15.60 36.14
C ARG A 743 10.41 17.07 35.77
N ARG A 744 9.50 17.78 36.45
CA ARG A 744 9.61 19.22 36.66
C ARG A 744 11.01 19.42 37.22
N SER A 745 11.95 19.76 36.34
CA SER A 745 13.30 20.03 36.77
C SER A 745 13.16 21.26 37.66
N ALA A 746 13.40 21.06 38.96
CA ALA A 746 13.42 22.09 39.99
C ALA A 746 14.56 23.13 39.78
N ASN A 747 15.10 23.22 38.57
CA ASN A 747 16.27 23.98 38.19
C ASN A 747 15.93 25.24 37.39
N GLY A 748 14.72 25.80 37.48
CA GLY A 748 14.42 27.19 37.07
C GLY A 748 14.70 27.60 35.61
N ASP A 749 15.23 26.71 34.77
CA ASP A 749 15.68 27.03 33.42
C ASP A 749 14.50 26.94 32.45
N CYS A 750 14.19 28.08 31.82
CA CYS A 750 13.14 28.16 30.83
C CYS A 750 13.61 27.49 29.52
N VAL A 751 13.04 26.31 29.23
CA VAL A 751 13.37 25.50 28.04
C VAL A 751 12.11 25.20 27.22
N ASP A 752 12.30 24.89 25.95
CA ASP A 752 11.23 24.33 25.13
C ASP A 752 11.16 22.82 25.36
N GLU A 753 9.98 22.32 25.66
CA GLU A 753 9.72 20.91 25.97
C GLU A 753 9.27 20.12 24.73
N ASN A 754 8.99 20.81 23.63
CA ASN A 754 8.68 20.20 22.34
C ASN A 754 9.67 20.67 21.26
N GLU A 755 10.19 19.74 20.47
CA GLU A 755 11.14 20.02 19.39
C GLU A 755 10.56 20.96 18.31
N ASN A 756 9.22 21.01 18.19
CA ASN A 756 8.52 21.87 17.23
C ASN A 756 8.22 23.29 17.74
N CYS A 757 8.54 23.61 18.99
CA CYS A 757 8.22 24.92 19.58
C CYS A 757 8.72 26.11 18.74
N ALA A 758 9.93 26.04 18.19
CA ALA A 758 10.50 27.10 17.37
C ALA A 758 9.75 27.27 16.03
N MET A 759 9.22 26.19 15.48
CA MET A 759 8.43 26.20 14.25
C MET A 759 7.04 26.79 14.51
N TRP A 760 6.38 26.36 15.59
CA TRP A 760 5.07 26.86 15.98
C TRP A 760 5.12 28.34 16.36
N ALA A 761 6.15 28.77 17.08
CA ALA A 761 6.37 30.18 17.37
C ALA A 761 6.50 31.02 16.09
N LYS A 762 7.28 30.55 15.10
CA LYS A 762 7.39 31.21 13.78
C LYS A 762 6.08 31.21 12.98
N ALA A 763 5.19 30.26 13.22
CA ALA A 763 3.87 30.19 12.59
C ALA A 763 2.81 31.09 13.29
N GLY A 764 3.19 31.79 14.36
CA GLY A 764 2.31 32.67 15.13
C GLY A 764 1.50 31.94 16.22
N GLU A 765 1.86 30.70 16.58
CA GLU A 765 1.13 29.93 17.59
C GLU A 765 1.27 30.48 19.00
N CYS A 766 2.30 31.31 19.28
CA CYS A 766 2.44 31.98 20.56
C CYS A 766 1.24 32.86 20.91
N GLU A 767 0.58 33.45 19.89
CA GLU A 767 -0.63 34.25 20.05
C GLU A 767 -1.90 33.41 19.86
N LYS A 768 -1.92 32.51 18.86
CA LYS A 768 -3.10 31.69 18.53
C LYS A 768 -3.38 30.57 19.52
N ASN A 769 -2.35 30.07 20.19
CA ASN A 769 -2.41 28.95 21.12
C ASN A 769 -1.56 29.25 22.38
N SER A 770 -1.78 30.43 22.96
CA SER A 770 -1.01 30.96 24.09
C SER A 770 -1.01 30.03 25.31
N ALA A 771 -2.12 29.33 25.57
CA ALA A 771 -2.23 28.40 26.69
C ALA A 771 -1.22 27.24 26.61
N TYR A 772 -1.05 26.64 25.42
CA TYR A 772 -0.07 25.57 25.22
C TYR A 772 1.35 26.12 25.10
N MET A 773 1.50 27.23 24.37
CA MET A 773 2.81 27.74 23.99
C MET A 773 3.49 28.52 25.12
N VAL A 774 2.76 29.40 25.79
CA VAL A 774 3.26 30.31 26.83
C VAL A 774 2.83 29.87 28.23
N GLY A 775 1.60 29.37 28.37
CA GLY A 775 1.00 29.00 29.65
C GLY A 775 0.03 30.06 30.19
N SER A 776 -0.42 29.85 31.42
CA SER A 776 -1.32 30.72 32.19
C SER A 776 -0.67 31.13 33.53
N GLU A 777 -1.36 31.94 34.34
CA GLU A 777 -0.88 32.29 35.68
C GLU A 777 -0.69 31.07 36.60
N GLU A 778 -1.38 29.95 36.30
CA GLU A 778 -1.34 28.73 37.11
C GLU A 778 -0.42 27.64 36.53
N SER A 779 0.03 27.75 35.28
CA SER A 779 0.84 26.71 34.62
C SER A 779 1.75 27.26 33.52
N PHE A 780 2.96 26.72 33.41
CA PHE A 780 3.89 27.10 32.36
C PHE A 780 3.57 26.38 31.04
N GLY A 781 3.64 27.11 29.92
CA GLY A 781 3.53 26.52 28.58
C GLY A 781 4.78 25.76 28.17
N TYR A 782 4.62 24.88 27.19
CA TYR A 782 5.67 23.95 26.73
C TYR A 782 6.70 24.60 25.80
N CYS A 783 6.42 25.81 25.29
CA CYS A 783 7.21 26.47 24.25
C CYS A 783 7.65 27.89 24.64
N ARG A 784 7.79 28.13 25.95
CA ARG A 784 8.04 29.46 26.51
C ARG A 784 9.33 30.09 26.00
N LYS A 785 10.37 29.29 25.74
CA LYS A 785 11.64 29.78 25.20
C LYS A 785 11.49 30.24 23.76
N SER A 786 10.84 29.45 22.92
CA SER A 786 10.55 29.81 21.53
C SER A 786 9.58 30.99 21.40
N CYS A 787 8.69 31.19 22.37
CA CYS A 787 7.77 32.33 22.42
C CYS A 787 8.33 33.56 23.12
N ASN A 788 9.60 33.57 23.50
CA ASN A 788 10.23 34.66 24.26
C ASN A 788 9.46 35.02 25.55
N ALA A 789 8.78 34.06 26.16
CA ALA A 789 7.99 34.22 27.38
C ALA A 789 8.76 33.81 28.65
N CYS A 790 10.08 33.63 28.51
CA CYS A 790 11.00 33.48 29.62
C CYS A 790 11.39 34.87 30.15
N SER A 791 11.17 35.14 31.42
CA SER A 791 11.82 36.25 32.11
C SER A 791 13.33 35.98 32.12
N SER A 792 14.12 36.99 31.78
CA SER A 792 15.58 37.00 31.99
C SER A 792 15.96 36.82 33.45
#